data_AF-A6QKV6-F1
#
_entry.id   AF-A6QKV6-F1
#
_cell.length_a   1.000
_cell.length_b   1.000
_cell.length_c   1.000
_cell.angle_alpha   90.00
_cell.angle_beta   90.00
_cell.angle_gamma   90.00
#
_symmetry.space_group_name_H-M   'P 1'
#
loop_
_entity.id
_entity.type
_entity.pdbx_description
1 polymer ?
#
loop_
_entity_poly.entity_id
_entity_poly.type
_entity_poly.pdbx_seq_one_letter_code
_entity_poly.pdbx_strand_id
1 'polypeptide(L)'
;MDQTNPLAEITHKRRMSALGPGGLSRERAGFEVRDVHYTHYGRLCPIETPEGPNIGLISSLCVFAKINDLGFIETPYRKVDNGKVDLSENGLVYLTAEEEEAKIIAQGNAPLNDDGTFIRNKVKSRQDADYPVVEPSEVELMDVAPQQIASIAASLIPFLEHDDANRALMGSNMMRQAVPLLRSEAPIVGTGIERQLVRDSRTQIAAEGDGVIDFVDATTIRILYDRTEDEEFVSFEPALKEYRIPKFRKTNQNMTIDLRPTCNKGDRVTKGQILTEGYSTENGELALGKNLLVAYMPWKGYNYEDAIVLNERVVREDLLTSVHVEEYSLEVRETKRGMEELTSDIPNVSEEATKDLDENGIVRVGARIQPGDILIGKITPKGESDPSPEEKLLRAIFGDKAGDVKDASLKASPSLKGVIIDKKLFSRVIKNRSSKLADKALLPKIDDEFESKVADLKRILVKKLMVLTEGKVSQGVKDYLGAEVIAKGSKFSASDFDSLDFTAIQLSDWTNDDHANGMIRDLILNFIKKYKELDAELKRKKFAITIGDELPAGIIQMAKVYIAKKRKIGVGDKMAGRHGNKGIVSRVVRQEDMPFLEDGTPVDIVLNPLGVPSRMNIGQIFEAVLGRAGKNLGVKFATPIFDGATLDDLNEWTDKAGLPRYCKTYLCDGGTGERFDQPATVGVTYMLKLGHMVEDKMHARSIGPYSLITQQPLGGKAQFGGQRFGEMEVW
;
A
#
# COMPACT_ATOMS: atom_id res chain seq x y z
N MET A 1 -9.32 -4.61 1.48
CA MET A 1 -8.02 -4.03 1.89
C MET A 1 -7.82 -2.68 1.21
N ASP A 2 -7.35 -1.68 1.94
CA ASP A 2 -6.99 -0.36 1.41
C ASP A 2 -5.54 -0.39 0.96
N GLN A 3 -5.30 -0.11 -0.31
CA GLN A 3 -4.03 -0.20 -1.01
C GLN A 3 -3.80 1.06 -1.85
N THR A 4 -4.15 2.21 -1.27
CA THR A 4 -3.81 3.50 -1.85
C THR A 4 -2.29 3.69 -1.81
N ASN A 5 -1.65 3.41 -0.67
CA ASN A 5 -0.20 3.46 -0.45
C ASN A 5 0.20 2.48 0.69
N PRO A 6 1.51 2.25 0.96
CA PRO A 6 1.95 1.32 2.01
C PRO A 6 1.43 1.65 3.43
N LEU A 7 1.31 2.94 3.77
CA LEU A 7 0.77 3.37 5.07
C LEU A 7 -0.71 2.99 5.20
N ALA A 8 -1.50 3.20 4.15
CA ALA A 8 -2.91 2.82 4.13
C ALA A 8 -3.10 1.30 4.34
N GLU A 9 -2.19 0.50 3.79
CA GLU A 9 -2.21 -0.95 3.95
C GLU A 9 -1.96 -1.39 5.39
N ILE A 10 -0.89 -0.88 6.01
CA ILE A 10 -0.51 -1.21 7.39
C ILE A 10 -1.57 -0.73 8.38
N THR A 11 -2.03 0.50 8.24
CA THR A 11 -3.06 1.07 9.13
C THR A 11 -4.38 0.32 9.02
N HIS A 12 -4.76 -0.17 7.84
CA HIS A 12 -5.93 -1.04 7.69
C HIS A 12 -5.73 -2.37 8.41
N LYS A 13 -4.56 -3.00 8.29
CA LYS A 13 -4.24 -4.26 9.00
C LYS A 13 -4.29 -4.13 10.52
N ARG A 14 -4.03 -2.92 11.06
CA ARG A 14 -3.99 -2.61 12.51
C ARG A 14 -5.25 -1.90 13.02
N ARG A 15 -6.34 -1.92 12.25
CA ARG A 15 -7.59 -1.24 12.58
C ARG A 15 -8.47 -2.12 13.47
N MET A 16 -9.00 -1.54 14.53
CA MET A 16 -10.01 -2.13 15.40
C MET A 16 -11.38 -1.51 15.09
N SER A 17 -12.43 -2.33 15.09
CA SER A 17 -13.80 -1.91 14.80
C SER A 17 -14.74 -2.43 15.88
N ALA A 18 -15.49 -1.52 16.50
CA ALA A 18 -16.60 -1.86 17.38
C ALA A 18 -17.87 -2.26 16.59
N LEU A 19 -17.86 -2.07 15.26
CA LEU A 19 -18.94 -2.44 14.36
C LEU A 19 -18.76 -3.87 13.84
N GLY A 20 -19.87 -4.57 13.58
CA GLY A 20 -19.87 -5.90 12.94
C GLY A 20 -20.77 -6.90 13.68
N PRO A 21 -20.80 -8.17 13.25
CA PRO A 21 -21.50 -9.23 13.97
C PRO A 21 -21.01 -9.35 15.42
N GLY A 22 -21.92 -9.29 16.39
CA GLY A 22 -21.60 -9.28 17.83
C GLY A 22 -21.13 -7.92 18.37
N GLY A 23 -20.95 -6.91 17.51
CA GLY A 23 -20.60 -5.55 17.90
C GLY A 23 -21.80 -4.59 17.93
N LEU A 24 -21.50 -3.30 17.94
CA LEU A 24 -22.49 -2.22 17.94
C LEU A 24 -22.95 -1.88 16.52
N SER A 25 -24.15 -1.31 16.41
CA SER A 25 -24.59 -0.61 15.21
C SER A 25 -24.38 0.89 15.36
N ARG A 26 -24.20 1.60 14.24
CA ARG A 26 -23.95 3.06 14.24
C ARG A 26 -25.05 3.85 14.95
N GLU A 27 -26.30 3.41 14.78
CA GLU A 27 -27.49 4.06 15.34
C GLU A 27 -27.66 3.78 16.84
N ARG A 28 -27.16 2.65 17.34
CA ARG A 28 -27.26 2.27 18.75
C ARG A 28 -26.05 2.71 19.58
N ALA A 29 -24.93 3.05 18.94
CA ALA A 29 -23.72 3.47 19.63
C ALA A 29 -23.88 4.90 20.18
N GLY A 30 -24.05 4.99 21.50
CA GLY A 30 -24.10 6.24 22.25
C GLY A 30 -22.75 6.97 22.34
N PHE A 31 -22.75 8.10 23.03
CA PHE A 31 -21.56 8.95 23.20
C PHE A 31 -20.45 8.26 23.98
N GLU A 32 -20.79 7.53 25.05
CA GLU A 32 -19.84 6.89 25.97
C GLU A 32 -18.88 5.93 25.28
N VAL A 33 -19.35 5.15 24.30
CA VAL A 33 -18.51 4.19 23.57
C VAL A 33 -17.64 4.86 22.51
N ARG A 34 -17.97 6.10 22.12
CA ARG A 34 -17.22 6.87 21.12
C ARG A 34 -16.15 7.74 21.76
N ASP A 35 -16.22 7.94 23.07
CA ASP A 35 -15.30 8.80 23.80
C ASP A 35 -13.94 8.12 24.02
N VAL A 36 -12.93 8.93 24.30
CA VAL A 36 -11.57 8.44 24.58
C VAL A 36 -11.47 8.09 26.06
N HIS A 37 -11.31 6.81 26.36
CA HIS A 37 -11.11 6.33 27.72
C HIS A 37 -9.62 6.32 28.10
N TYR A 38 -9.29 6.54 29.38
CA TYR A 38 -7.88 6.60 29.83
C TYR A 38 -7.12 5.29 29.59
N THR A 39 -7.81 4.14 29.64
CA THR A 39 -7.21 2.82 29.33
C THR A 39 -6.79 2.66 27.88
N HIS A 40 -7.21 3.55 26.97
CA HIS A 40 -6.73 3.56 25.59
C HIS A 40 -5.24 3.91 25.50
N TYR A 41 -4.66 4.55 26.52
CA TYR A 41 -3.26 4.93 26.55
C TYR A 41 -2.35 3.74 26.21
N GLY A 42 -1.49 3.89 25.20
CA GLY A 42 -0.59 2.83 24.73
C GLY A 42 -1.25 1.68 23.95
N ARG A 43 -2.58 1.60 23.91
CA ARG A 43 -3.35 0.49 23.32
C ARG A 43 -4.06 0.89 22.04
N LEU A 44 -4.93 1.90 22.14
CA LEU A 44 -5.71 2.45 21.02
C LEU A 44 -5.38 3.92 20.84
N CYS A 45 -5.09 4.32 19.61
CA CYS A 45 -4.70 5.68 19.33
C CYS A 45 -5.89 6.64 19.53
N PRO A 46 -5.75 7.70 20.35
CA PRO A 46 -6.83 8.66 20.57
C PRO A 46 -7.02 9.64 19.41
N ILE A 47 -6.07 9.68 18.45
CA ILE A 47 -6.05 10.63 17.32
C ILE A 47 -6.60 9.98 16.05
N GLU A 48 -6.15 8.77 15.70
CA GLU A 48 -6.48 8.14 14.42
C GLU A 48 -7.84 7.42 14.45
N THR A 49 -8.89 8.18 14.16
CA THR A 49 -10.26 7.67 13.90
C THR A 49 -10.82 8.30 12.61
N PRO A 50 -11.73 7.63 11.87
CA PRO A 50 -12.45 8.27 10.78
C PRO A 50 -13.29 9.46 11.25
N GLU A 51 -13.37 10.50 10.42
CA GLU A 51 -14.31 11.60 10.59
C GLU A 51 -15.75 11.14 10.27
N GLY A 52 -16.75 11.81 10.87
CA GLY A 52 -18.16 11.59 10.56
C GLY A 52 -18.81 10.48 11.38
N PRO A 53 -19.78 9.71 10.82
CA PRO A 53 -20.64 8.82 11.61
C PRO A 53 -19.91 7.69 12.35
N ASN A 54 -18.69 7.35 11.95
CA ASN A 54 -17.89 6.26 12.53
C ASN A 54 -16.87 6.73 13.58
N ILE A 55 -16.87 8.02 13.95
CA ILE A 55 -15.96 8.54 14.96
C ILE A 55 -16.06 7.74 16.28
N GLY A 56 -14.90 7.34 16.83
CA GLY A 56 -14.79 6.55 18.07
C GLY A 56 -15.16 5.08 17.94
N LEU A 57 -15.81 4.66 16.84
CA LEU A 57 -16.20 3.25 16.62
C LEU A 57 -15.15 2.47 15.84
N ILE A 58 -14.21 3.19 15.21
CA ILE A 58 -13.10 2.63 14.47
C ILE A 58 -11.84 3.33 14.97
N SER A 59 -10.97 2.56 15.59
CA SER A 59 -9.71 3.04 16.15
C SER A 59 -8.55 2.25 15.58
N SER A 60 -7.34 2.73 15.79
CA SER A 60 -6.11 2.07 15.31
C SER A 60 -5.24 1.68 16.49
N LEU A 61 -4.61 0.50 16.44
CA LEU A 61 -3.66 0.08 17.47
C LEU A 61 -2.47 1.06 17.54
N CYS A 62 -2.05 1.38 18.77
CA CYS A 62 -0.82 2.14 19.00
C CYS A 62 0.42 1.39 18.52
N VAL A 63 1.56 2.07 18.41
CA VAL A 63 2.81 1.50 17.86
C VAL A 63 3.22 0.20 18.57
N PHE A 64 3.24 0.19 19.90
CA PHE A 64 3.74 -0.94 20.70
C PHE A 64 2.64 -1.90 21.20
N ALA A 65 1.37 -1.60 20.92
CA ALA A 65 0.25 -2.41 21.37
C ALA A 65 0.33 -3.84 20.80
N LYS A 66 0.03 -4.82 21.66
CA LYS A 66 -0.07 -6.25 21.31
C LYS A 66 -1.41 -6.80 21.77
N ILE A 67 -1.83 -7.91 21.15
CA ILE A 67 -2.99 -8.69 21.60
C ILE A 67 -2.44 -9.97 22.20
N ASN A 68 -2.81 -10.27 23.45
CA ASN A 68 -2.37 -11.48 24.15
C ASN A 68 -3.20 -12.71 23.72
N ASP A 69 -2.84 -13.89 24.23
CA ASP A 69 -3.50 -15.16 23.89
C ASP A 69 -4.99 -15.21 24.28
N LEU A 70 -5.41 -14.38 25.24
CA LEU A 70 -6.81 -14.24 25.68
C LEU A 70 -7.59 -13.20 24.85
N GLY A 71 -6.93 -12.45 23.98
CA GLY A 71 -7.55 -11.43 23.14
C GLY A 71 -7.59 -10.02 23.74
N PHE A 72 -6.97 -9.78 24.90
CA PHE A 72 -6.86 -8.44 25.48
C PHE A 72 -5.70 -7.65 24.87
N ILE A 73 -5.87 -6.33 24.80
CA ILE A 73 -4.84 -5.42 24.29
C ILE A 73 -3.92 -5.02 25.45
N GLU A 74 -2.62 -5.22 25.24
CA GLU A 74 -1.56 -4.92 26.18
C GLU A 74 -0.61 -3.88 25.60
N THR A 75 0.04 -3.13 26.49
CA THR A 75 1.08 -2.17 26.14
C THR A 75 2.29 -2.38 27.05
N PRO A 76 3.52 -2.16 26.56
CA PRO A 76 4.71 -2.39 27.37
C PRO A 76 5.02 -1.21 28.31
N TYR A 77 5.63 -1.53 29.44
CA TYR A 77 6.17 -0.61 30.44
C TYR A 77 7.54 -1.09 30.91
N ARG A 78 8.35 -0.16 31.42
CA ARG A 78 9.58 -0.47 32.17
C ARG A 78 9.27 -0.50 33.65
N LYS A 79 9.75 -1.54 34.34
CA LYS A 79 9.65 -1.62 35.80
C LYS A 79 10.54 -0.56 36.46
N VAL A 80 10.01 0.04 37.53
CA VAL A 80 10.75 0.97 38.38
C VAL A 80 10.78 0.38 39.78
N ASP A 81 11.99 0.27 40.34
CA ASP A 81 12.18 -0.17 41.72
C ASP A 81 13.01 0.86 42.48
N ASN A 82 12.50 1.31 43.63
CA ASN A 82 13.12 2.31 44.49
C ASN A 82 13.63 3.57 43.74
N GLY A 83 12.84 4.09 42.79
CA GLY A 83 13.19 5.27 41.98
C GLY A 83 14.24 5.04 40.90
N LYS A 84 14.55 3.78 40.59
CA LYS A 84 15.44 3.38 39.51
C LYS A 84 14.67 2.60 38.44
N VAL A 85 14.67 3.12 37.22
CA VAL A 85 14.06 2.49 36.05
C VAL A 85 14.98 1.38 35.54
N ASP A 86 14.44 0.17 35.34
CA ASP A 86 15.17 -0.92 34.71
C ASP A 86 15.25 -0.69 33.19
N LEU A 87 16.43 -0.33 32.70
CA LEU A 87 16.71 -0.07 31.29
C LEU A 87 17.05 -1.36 30.51
N SER A 88 17.11 -2.52 31.17
CA SER A 88 17.42 -3.81 30.53
C SER A 88 16.19 -4.42 29.84
N GLU A 89 16.41 -5.36 28.91
CA GLU A 89 15.31 -6.08 28.24
C GLU A 89 14.42 -6.87 29.21
N ASN A 90 14.98 -7.33 30.33
CA ASN A 90 14.23 -8.05 31.36
C ASN A 90 13.29 -7.13 32.17
N GLY A 91 13.53 -5.82 32.14
CA GLY A 91 12.71 -4.81 32.80
C GLY A 91 11.40 -4.50 32.07
N LEU A 92 11.24 -4.98 30.83
CA LEU A 92 10.04 -4.79 30.02
C LEU A 92 8.93 -5.76 30.42
N VAL A 93 7.76 -5.20 30.73
CA VAL A 93 6.55 -5.98 31.03
C VAL A 93 5.38 -5.43 30.21
N TYR A 94 4.61 -6.33 29.62
CA TYR A 94 3.35 -6.01 28.95
C TYR A 94 2.22 -6.13 29.96
N LEU A 95 1.35 -5.11 30.02
CA LEU A 95 0.22 -5.10 30.94
C LEU A 95 -1.09 -4.87 30.18
N THR A 96 -2.11 -5.62 30.55
CA THR A 96 -3.51 -5.36 30.20
C THR A 96 -4.03 -4.11 30.93
N ALA A 97 -5.19 -3.61 30.54
CA ALA A 97 -5.78 -2.44 31.19
C ALA A 97 -6.12 -2.70 32.68
N GLU A 98 -6.50 -3.93 33.03
CA GLU A 98 -6.80 -4.33 34.41
C GLU A 98 -5.55 -4.45 35.26
N GLU A 99 -4.47 -5.04 34.72
CA GLU A 99 -3.20 -5.15 35.45
C GLU A 99 -2.46 -3.81 35.61
N GLU A 100 -2.83 -2.80 34.83
CA GLU A 100 -2.32 -1.44 34.93
C GLU A 100 -2.99 -0.63 36.05
N GLU A 101 -4.22 -1.03 36.44
CA GLU A 101 -5.06 -0.27 37.37
C GLU A 101 -4.35 -0.03 38.71
N ALA A 102 -4.57 1.17 39.27
CA ALA A 102 -3.99 1.67 40.51
C ALA A 102 -2.46 1.84 40.55
N LYS A 103 -1.73 1.50 39.47
CA LYS A 103 -0.26 1.70 39.40
C LYS A 103 0.11 3.13 39.05
N ILE A 104 1.22 3.60 39.61
CA ILE A 104 1.77 4.94 39.31
C ILE A 104 2.80 4.84 38.19
N ILE A 105 2.48 5.45 37.04
CA ILE A 105 3.24 5.31 35.80
C ILE A 105 3.87 6.64 35.39
N ALA A 106 5.19 6.70 35.30
CA ALA A 106 5.92 7.86 34.81
C ALA A 106 5.90 7.98 33.27
N GLN A 107 5.97 9.22 32.79
CA GLN A 107 6.02 9.53 31.35
C GLN A 107 7.32 9.04 30.71
N GLY A 108 7.26 8.60 29.45
CA GLY A 108 8.42 8.09 28.71
C GLY A 108 9.54 9.11 28.43
N ASN A 109 9.25 10.42 28.55
CA ASN A 109 10.23 11.50 28.40
C ASN A 109 10.66 12.12 29.75
N ALA A 110 10.36 11.46 30.88
CA ALA A 110 10.88 11.89 32.16
C ALA A 110 12.43 11.84 32.13
N PRO A 111 13.13 12.91 32.56
CA PRO A 111 14.59 12.95 32.49
C PRO A 111 15.23 11.98 33.48
N LEU A 112 16.06 11.07 32.96
CA LEU A 112 16.78 10.04 33.71
C LEU A 112 18.30 10.26 33.62
N ASN A 113 19.02 9.82 34.63
CA ASN A 113 20.47 9.63 34.58
C ASN A 113 20.81 8.34 33.80
N ASP A 114 22.07 8.18 33.39
CA ASP A 114 22.57 7.00 32.67
C ASP A 114 22.39 5.69 33.44
N ASP A 115 22.28 5.76 34.77
CA ASP A 115 22.03 4.62 35.65
C ASP A 115 20.54 4.26 35.79
N GLY A 116 19.63 5.03 35.18
CA GLY A 116 18.18 4.84 35.23
C GLY A 116 17.48 5.54 36.41
N THR A 117 18.18 6.33 37.22
CA THR A 117 17.54 7.12 38.28
C THR A 117 16.92 8.41 37.74
N PHE A 118 15.82 8.88 38.36
CA PHE A 118 15.19 10.14 37.95
C PHE A 118 16.06 11.35 38.32
N ILE A 119 16.27 12.27 37.36
CA ILE A 119 17.02 13.52 37.60
C ILE A 119 16.22 14.48 38.51
N ARG A 120 14.90 14.49 38.35
CA ARG A 120 14.01 15.37 39.11
C ARG A 120 13.49 14.63 40.34
N ASN A 121 13.49 15.34 41.47
CA ASN A 121 12.86 14.84 42.71
C ASN A 121 11.33 14.77 42.63
N LYS A 122 10.72 15.35 41.59
CA LYS A 122 9.28 15.27 41.35
C LYS A 122 9.02 14.80 39.94
N VAL A 123 8.32 13.69 39.81
CA VAL A 123 8.03 13.02 38.55
C VAL A 123 6.55 13.21 38.23
N LYS A 124 6.26 13.65 37.00
CA LYS A 124 4.90 13.71 36.49
C LYS A 124 4.49 12.29 36.11
N SER A 125 3.41 11.82 36.69
CA SER A 125 2.94 10.45 36.53
C SER A 125 1.45 10.42 36.22
N ARG A 126 0.98 9.24 35.86
CA ARG A 126 -0.44 8.91 35.71
C ARG A 126 -0.80 7.79 36.67
N GLN A 127 -1.99 7.90 37.26
CA GLN A 127 -2.64 6.83 38.00
C GLN A 127 -4.10 6.83 37.54
N ASP A 128 -4.50 5.79 36.80
CA ASP A 128 -5.82 5.69 36.17
C ASP A 128 -6.16 6.93 35.31
N ALA A 129 -7.14 7.73 35.74
CA ALA A 129 -7.57 8.97 35.10
C ALA A 129 -6.95 10.25 35.71
N ASP A 130 -6.17 10.12 36.79
CA ASP A 130 -5.51 11.22 37.49
C ASP A 130 -4.04 11.37 37.06
N TYR A 131 -3.52 12.59 37.22
CA TYR A 131 -2.16 12.97 36.81
C TYR A 131 -1.32 13.51 37.98
N PRO A 132 -1.00 12.66 38.98
CA PRO A 132 -0.28 13.10 40.16
C PRO A 132 1.18 13.46 39.85
N VAL A 133 1.76 14.29 40.72
CA VAL A 133 3.20 14.57 40.73
C VAL A 133 3.78 13.99 42.00
N VAL A 134 4.56 12.92 41.86
CA VAL A 134 5.01 12.06 42.96
C VAL A 134 6.53 12.08 43.09
N GLU A 135 7.04 11.59 44.21
CA GLU A 135 8.48 11.37 44.38
C GLU A 135 8.92 10.12 43.60
N PRO A 136 10.18 10.05 43.10
CA PRO A 136 10.70 8.91 42.35
C PRO A 136 10.46 7.53 42.98
N SER A 137 10.47 7.45 44.32
CA SER A 137 10.27 6.20 45.06
C SER A 137 8.84 5.64 44.96
N GLU A 138 7.86 6.46 44.61
CA GLU A 138 6.45 6.08 44.48
C GLU A 138 6.11 5.58 43.06
N VAL A 139 7.01 5.79 42.09
CA VAL A 139 6.82 5.36 40.71
C VAL A 139 7.08 3.85 40.61
N GLU A 140 6.10 3.12 40.06
CA GLU A 140 6.20 1.67 39.88
C GLU A 140 6.55 1.28 38.43
N LEU A 141 6.12 2.09 37.48
CA LEU A 141 6.28 1.84 36.04
C LEU A 141 6.66 3.12 35.30
N MET A 142 7.23 2.96 34.10
CA MET A 142 7.48 4.05 33.17
C MET A 142 7.14 3.61 31.74
N ASP A 143 6.59 4.52 30.93
CA ASP A 143 6.36 4.25 29.51
C ASP A 143 7.68 3.91 28.79
N VAL A 144 7.62 3.09 27.74
CA VAL A 144 8.85 2.71 27.01
C VAL A 144 9.35 3.80 26.07
N ALA A 145 8.43 4.63 25.56
CA ALA A 145 8.73 5.73 24.65
C ALA A 145 7.57 6.74 24.60
N PRO A 146 7.82 8.04 24.35
CA PRO A 146 6.77 9.06 24.25
C PRO A 146 5.75 8.79 23.12
N GLN A 147 6.21 8.17 22.03
CA GLN A 147 5.36 7.80 20.89
C GLN A 147 4.39 6.63 21.16
N GLN A 148 4.47 5.99 22.34
CA GLN A 148 3.65 4.84 22.70
C GLN A 148 2.15 5.12 22.64
N ILE A 149 1.72 6.37 22.87
CA ILE A 149 0.31 6.78 22.84
C ILE A 149 -0.30 6.84 21.42
N ALA A 150 0.52 6.90 20.38
CA ALA A 150 0.06 7.17 19.02
C ALA A 150 0.00 5.91 18.15
N SER A 151 -0.79 5.98 17.08
CA SER A 151 -0.75 4.98 16.00
C SER A 151 0.45 5.23 15.09
N ILE A 152 0.70 4.28 14.18
CA ILE A 152 1.74 4.42 13.16
C ILE A 152 1.51 5.66 12.28
N ALA A 153 0.26 5.96 11.90
CA ALA A 153 -0.03 7.11 11.05
C ALA A 153 0.20 8.44 11.80
N ALA A 154 -0.27 8.55 13.04
CA ALA A 154 -0.03 9.76 13.84
C ALA A 154 1.47 9.95 14.16
N SER A 155 2.20 8.86 14.38
CA SER A 155 3.65 8.89 14.65
C SER A 155 4.52 9.29 13.46
N LEU A 156 3.94 9.47 12.26
CA LEU A 156 4.63 9.98 11.06
C LEU A 156 4.51 11.49 10.87
N ILE A 157 3.77 12.17 11.77
CA ILE A 157 3.60 13.62 11.74
C ILE A 157 4.74 14.22 12.61
N PRO A 158 5.74 14.88 12.02
CA PRO A 158 6.75 15.58 12.80
C PRO A 158 6.10 16.73 13.57
N PHE A 159 6.66 17.14 14.72
CA PHE A 159 6.12 18.27 15.50
C PHE A 159 4.65 18.12 15.89
N LEU A 160 4.18 16.88 16.08
CA LEU A 160 2.79 16.58 16.41
C LEU A 160 2.34 17.30 17.69
N GLU A 161 3.24 17.49 18.65
CA GLU A 161 3.05 18.23 19.90
C GLU A 161 2.68 19.70 19.71
N HIS A 162 2.84 20.25 18.50
CA HIS A 162 2.52 21.63 18.14
C HIS A 162 1.26 21.76 17.28
N ASP A 163 0.52 20.66 17.09
CA ASP A 163 -0.74 20.63 16.36
C ASP A 163 -1.93 20.36 17.27
N ASP A 164 -3.06 21.00 16.98
CA ASP A 164 -4.35 20.62 17.55
C ASP A 164 -4.72 19.17 17.18
N ALA A 165 -5.32 18.44 18.13
CA ALA A 165 -5.65 17.03 17.96
C ALA A 165 -6.58 16.77 16.75
N ASN A 166 -7.50 17.68 16.44
CA ASN A 166 -8.37 17.52 15.27
C ASN A 166 -7.59 17.66 13.96
N ARG A 167 -6.54 18.50 13.94
CA ARG A 167 -5.65 18.64 12.78
C ARG A 167 -4.76 17.42 12.62
N ALA A 168 -4.23 16.88 13.71
CA ALA A 168 -3.50 15.62 13.70
C ALA A 168 -4.35 14.44 13.18
N LEU A 169 -5.62 14.36 13.60
CA LEU A 169 -6.60 13.38 13.10
C LEU A 169 -6.78 13.53 11.58
N MET A 170 -6.98 14.76 11.10
CA MET A 170 -7.11 15.03 9.67
C MET A 170 -5.83 14.67 8.92
N GLY A 171 -4.66 15.01 9.46
CA GLY A 171 -3.34 14.71 8.90
C GLY A 171 -3.10 13.22 8.71
N SER A 172 -3.28 12.44 9.78
CA SER A 172 -3.16 10.97 9.74
C SER A 172 -4.11 10.34 8.73
N ASN A 173 -5.36 10.83 8.66
CA ASN A 173 -6.35 10.37 7.69
C ASN A 173 -6.00 10.72 6.24
N MET A 174 -5.43 11.90 5.99
CA MET A 174 -5.05 12.36 4.66
C MET A 174 -3.81 11.65 4.13
N MET A 175 -2.84 11.32 4.97
CA MET A 175 -1.67 10.53 4.58
C MET A 175 -2.05 9.17 3.98
N ARG A 176 -3.09 8.52 4.49
CA ARG A 176 -3.62 7.26 3.92
C ARG A 176 -4.25 7.43 2.53
N GLN A 177 -4.68 8.65 2.19
CA GLN A 177 -5.29 8.99 0.90
C GLN A 177 -4.26 9.52 -0.11
N ALA A 178 -2.99 9.64 0.28
CA ALA A 178 -1.92 10.12 -0.59
C ALA A 178 -1.64 9.12 -1.71
N VAL A 179 -1.64 9.61 -2.94
CA VAL A 179 -1.46 8.78 -4.14
C VAL A 179 0.02 8.59 -4.43
N PRO A 180 0.48 7.38 -4.78
CA PRO A 180 1.85 7.16 -5.23
C PRO A 180 2.20 8.02 -6.44
N LEU A 181 3.28 8.79 -6.32
CA LEU A 181 3.79 9.66 -7.38
C LEU A 181 4.68 8.86 -8.34
N LEU A 182 4.84 9.37 -9.56
CA LEU A 182 5.75 8.79 -10.55
C LEU A 182 7.20 8.77 -10.08
N ARG A 183 7.57 9.81 -9.31
CA ARG A 183 8.84 9.97 -8.60
C ARG A 183 8.52 10.44 -7.20
N SER A 184 8.46 9.51 -6.24
CA SER A 184 8.37 9.88 -4.84
C SER A 184 9.67 10.53 -4.35
N GLU A 185 9.63 11.19 -3.20
CA GLU A 185 10.81 11.69 -2.49
C GLU A 185 10.57 11.48 -1.01
N ALA A 186 11.55 10.95 -0.28
CA ALA A 186 11.43 10.79 1.16
C ALA A 186 11.40 12.16 1.86
N PRO A 187 10.67 12.30 2.97
CA PRO A 187 10.60 13.56 3.68
C PRO A 187 11.98 13.98 4.20
N ILE A 188 12.32 15.27 4.07
CA ILE A 188 13.54 15.81 4.69
C ILE A 188 13.39 15.82 6.21
N VAL A 189 12.20 16.11 6.71
CA VAL A 189 11.85 16.10 8.14
C VAL A 189 10.95 14.89 8.39
N GLY A 190 11.51 13.77 8.83
CA GLY A 190 10.78 12.57 9.21
C GLY A 190 10.62 12.44 10.72
N THR A 191 10.14 11.29 11.17
CA THR A 191 10.10 10.91 12.60
C THR A 191 11.01 9.72 12.93
N GLY A 192 11.54 9.03 11.91
CA GLY A 192 12.43 7.89 12.03
C GLY A 192 11.73 6.53 11.89
N ILE A 193 10.40 6.48 11.94
CA ILE A 193 9.62 5.24 11.78
C ILE A 193 9.36 4.88 10.30
N GLU A 194 9.65 5.79 9.37
CA GLU A 194 9.41 5.62 7.93
C GLU A 194 10.05 4.35 7.37
N ARG A 195 11.31 4.06 7.77
CA ARG A 195 12.04 2.89 7.30
C ARG A 195 11.49 1.59 7.89
N GLN A 196 11.14 1.60 9.17
CA GLN A 196 10.54 0.44 9.83
C GLN A 196 9.20 0.09 9.19
N LEU A 197 8.37 1.10 8.90
CA LEU A 197 7.09 0.91 8.24
C LEU A 197 7.22 0.21 6.89
N VAL A 198 8.17 0.64 6.05
CA VAL A 198 8.38 0.01 4.73
C VAL A 198 8.90 -1.42 4.86
N ARG A 199 9.76 -1.69 5.84
CA ARG A 199 10.23 -3.05 6.13
C ARG A 199 9.07 -3.96 6.53
N ASP A 200 8.20 -3.47 7.42
CA ASP A 200 7.08 -4.23 7.97
C ASP A 200 5.91 -4.36 6.98
N SER A 201 5.79 -3.45 6.00
CA SER A 201 4.74 -3.52 4.96
C SER A 201 4.94 -4.73 4.05
N ARG A 202 6.20 -5.17 3.87
CA ARG A 202 6.62 -6.19 2.91
C ARG A 202 6.13 -5.91 1.47
N THR A 203 5.97 -4.63 1.14
CA THR A 203 5.60 -4.21 -0.22
C THR A 203 6.81 -4.14 -1.15
N GLN A 204 8.01 -3.98 -0.59
CA GLN A 204 9.28 -3.96 -1.32
C GLN A 204 9.95 -5.33 -1.33
N ILE A 205 10.89 -5.53 -2.27
CA ILE A 205 11.76 -6.71 -2.28
C ILE A 205 12.90 -6.45 -1.31
N ALA A 206 13.08 -7.36 -0.35
CA ALA A 206 14.19 -7.33 0.61
C ALA A 206 15.03 -8.60 0.49
N ALA A 207 16.33 -8.47 0.72
CA ALA A 207 17.24 -9.61 0.75
C ALA A 207 16.88 -10.57 1.91
N GLU A 208 16.87 -11.88 1.63
CA GLU A 208 16.54 -12.92 2.63
C GLU A 208 17.73 -13.30 3.52
N GLY A 209 18.93 -13.04 3.04
CA GLY A 209 20.21 -13.32 3.69
C GLY A 209 21.30 -12.41 3.16
N ASP A 210 22.54 -12.68 3.58
CA ASP A 210 23.71 -11.98 3.07
C ASP A 210 24.13 -12.59 1.73
N GLY A 211 24.59 -11.77 0.79
CA GLY A 211 24.94 -12.26 -0.53
C GLY A 211 25.42 -11.16 -1.48
N VAL A 212 25.55 -11.50 -2.75
CA VAL A 212 26.00 -10.57 -3.80
C VAL A 212 24.98 -10.54 -4.94
N ILE A 213 24.69 -9.34 -5.45
CA ILE A 213 23.85 -9.18 -6.64
C ILE A 213 24.57 -9.73 -7.87
N ASP A 214 24.09 -10.84 -8.43
CA ASP A 214 24.61 -11.43 -9.66
C ASP A 214 24.10 -10.67 -10.89
N PHE A 215 22.83 -10.28 -10.88
CA PHE A 215 22.17 -9.63 -11.99
C PHE A 215 21.03 -8.74 -11.53
N VAL A 216 20.87 -7.60 -12.20
CA VAL A 216 19.79 -6.67 -11.94
C VAL A 216 19.34 -6.04 -13.26
N ASP A 217 18.02 -6.03 -13.47
CA ASP A 217 17.35 -5.21 -14.49
C ASP A 217 16.04 -4.65 -13.94
N ALA A 218 15.28 -3.94 -14.78
CA ALA A 218 14.03 -3.29 -14.36
C ALA A 218 12.89 -4.26 -13.99
N THR A 219 13.05 -5.55 -14.26
CA THR A 219 12.04 -6.61 -14.10
C THR A 219 12.46 -7.72 -13.15
N THR A 220 13.75 -7.89 -12.91
CA THR A 220 14.31 -9.05 -12.22
C THR A 220 15.58 -8.67 -11.44
N ILE A 221 15.69 -9.17 -10.21
CA ILE A 221 16.90 -9.12 -9.38
C ILE A 221 17.32 -10.57 -9.09
N ARG A 222 18.58 -10.91 -9.35
CA ARG A 222 19.16 -12.21 -8.98
C ARG A 222 20.26 -12.00 -7.96
N ILE A 223 20.15 -12.72 -6.85
CA ILE A 223 21.06 -12.63 -5.71
C ILE A 223 21.69 -13.99 -5.50
N LEU A 224 23.01 -14.03 -5.45
CA LEU A 224 23.77 -15.18 -5.02
C LEU A 224 23.95 -15.07 -3.50
N TYR A 225 23.21 -15.88 -2.75
CA TYR A 225 23.31 -15.86 -1.29
C TYR A 225 24.55 -16.60 -0.81
N ASP A 226 25.20 -16.04 0.21
CA ASP A 226 26.26 -16.70 0.94
C ASP A 226 25.64 -17.85 1.73
N ARG A 227 26.15 -19.06 1.51
CA ARG A 227 25.73 -20.26 2.23
C ARG A 227 26.95 -20.94 2.82
N THR A 228 26.79 -21.45 4.03
CA THR A 228 27.77 -22.36 4.63
C THR A 228 27.76 -23.71 3.92
N GLU A 229 28.81 -24.51 4.11
CA GLU A 229 28.87 -25.88 3.55
C GLU A 229 27.68 -26.72 3.99
N ASP A 230 27.26 -26.61 5.26
CA ASP A 230 26.10 -27.29 5.82
C ASP A 230 24.79 -26.83 5.16
N GLU A 231 24.58 -25.52 4.99
CA GLU A 231 23.37 -24.96 4.35
C GLU A 231 23.26 -25.35 2.87
N GLU A 232 24.38 -25.34 2.14
CA GLU A 232 24.42 -25.79 0.75
C GLU A 232 24.17 -27.30 0.66
N PHE A 233 24.69 -28.07 1.62
CA PHE A 233 24.45 -29.50 1.69
C PHE A 233 22.98 -29.83 1.94
N VAL A 234 22.26 -29.11 2.83
CA VAL A 234 20.84 -29.39 3.12
C VAL A 234 19.86 -28.76 2.11
N SER A 235 20.32 -27.92 1.19
CA SER A 235 19.47 -27.24 0.20
C SER A 235 19.18 -28.11 -1.03
N PHE A 236 17.99 -27.95 -1.62
CA PHE A 236 17.63 -28.53 -2.94
C PHE A 236 17.56 -27.46 -4.04
N GLU A 237 17.85 -26.21 -3.70
CA GLU A 237 17.77 -25.06 -4.60
C GLU A 237 19.15 -24.44 -4.78
N PRO A 238 19.45 -23.87 -5.97
CA PRO A 238 20.69 -23.12 -6.16
C PRO A 238 20.79 -21.96 -5.15
N ALA A 239 22.01 -21.57 -4.81
CA ALA A 239 22.29 -20.37 -4.02
C ALA A 239 21.84 -19.08 -4.73
N LEU A 240 21.76 -19.12 -6.05
CA LEU A 240 21.21 -18.07 -6.89
C LEU A 240 19.69 -18.06 -6.79
N LYS A 241 19.14 -16.98 -6.25
CA LYS A 241 17.70 -16.75 -6.15
C LYS A 241 17.25 -15.61 -7.04
N GLU A 242 16.14 -15.82 -7.75
CA GLU A 242 15.55 -14.83 -8.65
C GLU A 242 14.29 -14.20 -8.04
N TYR A 243 14.23 -12.87 -8.08
CA TYR A 243 13.11 -12.06 -7.64
C TYR A 243 12.52 -11.30 -8.83
N ARG A 244 11.23 -11.50 -9.11
CA ARG A 244 10.51 -10.77 -10.16
C ARG A 244 9.89 -9.49 -9.61
N ILE A 245 10.29 -8.36 -10.17
CA ILE A 245 9.82 -7.02 -9.81
C ILE A 245 8.41 -6.81 -10.39
N PRO A 246 7.41 -6.42 -9.57
CA PRO A 246 6.09 -6.04 -10.07
C PRO A 246 6.15 -4.70 -10.80
N LYS A 247 5.66 -4.68 -12.05
CA LYS A 247 5.58 -3.50 -12.91
C LYS A 247 4.13 -3.16 -13.23
N PHE A 248 3.76 -1.90 -13.06
CA PHE A 248 2.44 -1.36 -13.35
C PHE A 248 1.25 -2.18 -12.80
N ARG A 249 1.43 -2.83 -11.64
CA ARG A 249 0.39 -3.68 -11.06
C ARG A 249 -0.70 -2.81 -10.43
N LYS A 250 -1.94 -3.01 -10.86
CA LYS A 250 -3.14 -2.34 -10.33
C LYS A 250 -3.37 -2.68 -8.84
N THR A 251 -3.71 -1.67 -8.04
CA THR A 251 -4.22 -1.84 -6.67
C THR A 251 -5.76 -1.79 -6.62
N ASN A 252 -6.34 -2.06 -5.46
CA ASN A 252 -7.80 -2.01 -5.26
C ASN A 252 -8.38 -0.60 -5.52
N GLN A 253 -7.62 0.46 -5.25
CA GLN A 253 -8.02 1.86 -5.43
C GLN A 253 -7.60 2.41 -6.81
N ASN A 254 -7.26 1.53 -7.77
CA ASN A 254 -6.78 1.88 -9.11
C ASN A 254 -5.44 2.63 -9.13
N MET A 255 -4.69 2.58 -8.02
CA MET A 255 -3.30 3.06 -7.98
C MET A 255 -2.37 2.02 -8.60
N THR A 256 -1.08 2.35 -8.67
CA THR A 256 -0.07 1.51 -9.33
C THR A 256 1.04 1.11 -8.37
N ILE A 257 1.31 -0.19 -8.29
CA ILE A 257 2.56 -0.74 -7.76
C ILE A 257 3.52 -0.88 -8.94
N ASP A 258 4.46 0.04 -9.03
CA ASP A 258 5.59 0.01 -9.96
C ASP A 258 6.87 0.12 -9.15
N LEU A 259 7.62 -0.99 -9.07
CA LEU A 259 8.87 -1.03 -8.32
C LEU A 259 10.08 -0.92 -9.27
N ARG A 260 11.19 -0.40 -8.74
CA ARG A 260 12.46 -0.23 -9.45
C ARG A 260 13.60 -0.71 -8.55
N PRO A 261 14.61 -1.40 -9.10
CA PRO A 261 15.75 -1.82 -8.31
C PRO A 261 16.58 -0.60 -7.88
N THR A 262 17.14 -0.64 -6.67
CA THR A 262 18.08 0.37 -6.16
C THR A 262 19.53 -0.13 -6.11
N CYS A 263 19.73 -1.44 -6.26
CA CYS A 263 21.04 -2.09 -6.24
C CYS A 263 21.66 -2.21 -7.64
N ASN A 264 22.97 -2.37 -7.68
CA ASN A 264 23.77 -2.64 -8.87
C ASN A 264 24.36 -4.05 -8.83
N LYS A 265 24.74 -4.57 -10.01
CA LYS A 265 25.47 -5.84 -10.11
C LYS A 265 26.79 -5.75 -9.35
N GLY A 266 27.07 -6.74 -8.51
CA GLY A 266 28.27 -6.82 -7.67
C GLY A 266 28.10 -6.21 -6.28
N ASP A 267 26.99 -5.52 -6.01
CA ASP A 267 26.73 -4.99 -4.66
C ASP A 267 26.55 -6.13 -3.66
N ARG A 268 27.18 -6.00 -2.49
CA ARG A 268 26.95 -6.90 -1.35
C ARG A 268 25.69 -6.46 -0.63
N VAL A 269 24.82 -7.41 -0.34
CA VAL A 269 23.56 -7.18 0.37
C VAL A 269 23.56 -7.87 1.72
N THR A 270 22.84 -7.30 2.67
CA THR A 270 22.63 -7.89 4.00
C THR A 270 21.20 -8.34 4.19
N LYS A 271 20.99 -9.33 5.06
CA LYS A 271 19.64 -9.81 5.43
C LYS A 271 18.70 -8.67 5.81
N GLY A 272 17.56 -8.59 5.12
CA GLY A 272 16.52 -7.58 5.34
C GLY A 272 16.76 -6.23 4.66
N GLN A 273 17.86 -6.06 3.92
CA GLN A 273 18.09 -4.84 3.14
C GLN A 273 17.05 -4.72 2.02
N ILE A 274 16.41 -3.56 1.92
CA ILE A 274 15.44 -3.24 0.86
C ILE A 274 16.18 -2.94 -0.44
N LEU A 275 15.81 -3.62 -1.52
CA LEU A 275 16.48 -3.59 -2.82
C LEU A 275 15.66 -2.90 -3.92
N THR A 276 14.45 -2.46 -3.59
CA THR A 276 13.56 -1.77 -4.51
C THR A 276 12.99 -0.49 -3.92
N GLU A 277 12.67 0.44 -4.79
CA GLU A 277 11.91 1.66 -4.53
C GLU A 277 10.65 1.72 -5.40
N GLY A 278 9.79 2.70 -5.17
CA GLY A 278 8.48 2.84 -5.82
C GLY A 278 7.32 2.48 -4.90
N TYR A 279 6.08 2.68 -5.37
CA TYR A 279 4.87 2.57 -4.54
C TYR A 279 4.99 3.38 -3.22
N SER A 280 5.29 4.67 -3.36
CA SER A 280 5.53 5.59 -2.23
C SER A 280 6.69 5.18 -1.31
N THR A 281 7.82 4.77 -1.87
CA THR A 281 9.05 4.45 -1.14
C THR A 281 10.25 4.99 -1.91
N GLU A 282 11.25 5.55 -1.21
CA GLU A 282 12.54 5.97 -1.74
C GLU A 282 13.64 5.54 -0.76
N ASN A 283 14.69 4.85 -1.24
CA ASN A 283 15.82 4.40 -0.41
C ASN A 283 15.42 3.66 0.89
N GLY A 284 14.36 2.85 0.82
CA GLY A 284 13.83 2.09 1.95
C GLY A 284 13.04 2.92 2.97
N GLU A 285 12.77 4.20 2.72
CA GLU A 285 11.94 5.08 3.54
C GLU A 285 10.59 5.34 2.87
N LEU A 286 9.55 5.53 3.68
CA LEU A 286 8.22 5.90 3.20
C LEU A 286 8.24 7.29 2.55
N ALA A 287 7.81 7.35 1.30
CA ALA A 287 7.87 8.54 0.45
C ALA A 287 6.48 8.82 -0.19
N LEU A 288 5.53 9.29 0.62
CA LEU A 288 4.16 9.61 0.21
C LEU A 288 4.02 10.85 -0.70
N GLY A 289 5.02 11.73 -0.79
CA GLY A 289 4.88 13.05 -1.40
C GLY A 289 6.19 13.64 -1.94
N LYS A 290 6.28 14.97 -1.89
CA LYS A 290 7.43 15.78 -2.35
C LYS A 290 7.77 16.90 -1.38
N ASN A 291 9.05 17.22 -1.25
CA ASN A 291 9.53 18.38 -0.49
C ASN A 291 9.52 19.63 -1.39
N LEU A 292 8.54 20.52 -1.20
CA LEU A 292 8.32 21.70 -2.05
C LEU A 292 8.67 23.00 -1.33
N LEU A 293 9.17 23.99 -2.07
CA LEU A 293 9.44 25.32 -1.52
C LEU A 293 8.14 26.12 -1.40
N VAL A 294 7.74 26.42 -0.17
CA VAL A 294 6.47 27.06 0.17
C VAL A 294 6.70 28.44 0.75
N ALA A 295 5.97 29.44 0.24
CA ALA A 295 5.83 30.75 0.88
C ALA A 295 4.49 30.87 1.62
N TYR A 296 4.53 31.34 2.86
CA TYR A 296 3.35 31.65 3.65
C TYR A 296 3.01 33.14 3.54
N MET A 297 2.22 33.50 2.52
CA MET A 297 1.79 34.88 2.29
C MET A 297 0.47 34.93 1.50
N PRO A 298 -0.38 35.95 1.69
CA PRO A 298 -1.52 36.17 0.81
C PRO A 298 -1.02 36.53 -0.60
N TRP A 299 -1.68 36.00 -1.64
CA TRP A 299 -1.27 36.24 -3.01
C TRP A 299 -2.43 36.50 -3.96
N LYS A 300 -2.63 37.78 -4.32
CA LYS A 300 -3.59 38.26 -5.33
C LYS A 300 -5.02 37.67 -5.18
N GLY A 301 -5.39 37.25 -3.97
CA GLY A 301 -6.64 36.55 -3.67
C GLY A 301 -6.73 35.10 -4.18
N TYR A 302 -5.70 34.56 -4.85
CA TYR A 302 -5.75 33.22 -5.41
C TYR A 302 -5.62 32.11 -4.36
N ASN A 303 -5.04 32.40 -3.20
CA ASN A 303 -5.00 31.51 -2.05
C ASN A 303 -6.03 31.90 -0.96
N TYR A 304 -7.18 32.44 -1.35
CA TYR A 304 -8.29 32.69 -0.42
C TYR A 304 -8.79 31.39 0.24
N GLU A 305 -9.17 31.45 1.52
CA GLU A 305 -9.48 30.27 2.36
C GLU A 305 -8.33 29.25 2.36
N ASP A 306 -8.59 28.08 1.79
CA ASP A 306 -7.70 26.91 1.68
C ASP A 306 -7.23 26.69 0.24
N ALA A 307 -7.36 27.70 -0.62
CA ALA A 307 -6.87 27.61 -1.98
C ALA A 307 -5.34 27.62 -2.03
N ILE A 308 -4.78 26.84 -2.95
CA ILE A 308 -3.34 26.69 -3.15
C ILE A 308 -2.96 27.27 -4.51
N VAL A 309 -1.97 28.14 -4.52
CA VAL A 309 -1.33 28.61 -5.76
C VAL A 309 -0.13 27.74 -6.06
N LEU A 310 -0.07 27.23 -7.29
CA LEU A 310 0.97 26.31 -7.73
C LEU A 310 1.82 26.94 -8.83
N ASN A 311 3.14 26.80 -8.74
CA ASN A 311 4.06 27.14 -9.82
C ASN A 311 3.90 26.15 -10.98
N GLU A 312 3.81 26.66 -12.21
CA GLU A 312 3.77 25.87 -13.44
C GLU A 312 4.91 24.85 -13.52
N ARG A 313 6.08 25.19 -12.97
CA ARG A 313 7.22 24.29 -12.86
C ARG A 313 6.84 22.93 -12.27
N VAL A 314 6.01 22.90 -11.22
CA VAL A 314 5.58 21.66 -10.54
C VAL A 314 4.79 20.75 -11.50
N VAL A 315 4.02 21.33 -12.41
CA VAL A 315 3.25 20.62 -13.44
C VAL A 315 4.15 20.21 -14.61
N ARG A 316 5.02 21.12 -15.07
CA ARG A 316 5.93 20.93 -16.20
C ARG A 316 6.94 19.81 -15.94
N GLU A 317 7.50 19.77 -14.73
CA GLU A 317 8.50 18.77 -14.31
C GLU A 317 7.87 17.47 -13.77
N ASP A 318 6.54 17.33 -13.84
CA ASP A 318 5.80 16.14 -13.39
C ASP A 318 6.05 15.76 -11.91
N LEU A 319 6.30 16.75 -11.04
CA LEU A 319 6.67 16.51 -9.63
C LEU A 319 5.55 15.81 -8.85
N LEU A 320 4.29 16.17 -9.12
CA LEU A 320 3.08 15.62 -8.48
C LEU A 320 2.21 14.81 -9.45
N THR A 321 2.84 14.17 -10.44
CA THR A 321 2.14 13.33 -11.41
C THR A 321 2.05 11.90 -10.88
N SER A 322 0.88 11.27 -11.02
CA SER A 322 0.64 9.87 -10.62
C SER A 322 0.15 9.02 -11.79
N VAL A 323 0.30 7.70 -11.68
CA VAL A 323 -0.16 6.73 -12.68
C VAL A 323 -1.27 5.89 -12.07
N HIS A 324 -2.39 5.79 -12.78
CA HIS A 324 -3.58 5.05 -12.36
C HIS A 324 -3.81 3.93 -13.36
N VAL A 325 -4.09 2.72 -12.88
CA VAL A 325 -4.44 1.59 -13.72
C VAL A 325 -5.88 1.20 -13.47
N GLU A 326 -6.71 1.38 -14.48
CA GLU A 326 -8.12 1.01 -14.45
C GLU A 326 -8.33 -0.28 -15.23
N GLU A 327 -9.21 -1.14 -14.69
CA GLU A 327 -9.62 -2.39 -15.32
C GLU A 327 -11.00 -2.18 -15.94
N TYR A 328 -11.10 -2.49 -17.22
CA TYR A 328 -12.36 -2.51 -17.95
C TYR A 328 -12.63 -3.93 -18.41
N SER A 329 -13.84 -4.42 -18.20
CA SER A 329 -14.21 -5.79 -18.56
C SER A 329 -15.53 -5.84 -19.31
N LEU A 330 -15.62 -6.76 -20.26
CA LEU A 330 -16.84 -7.06 -20.97
C LEU A 330 -17.08 -8.57 -20.96
N GLU A 331 -18.32 -8.94 -20.63
CA GLU A 331 -18.75 -10.32 -20.50
C GLU A 331 -19.57 -10.74 -21.71
N VAL A 332 -19.37 -11.98 -22.11
CA VAL A 332 -20.11 -12.69 -23.15
C VAL A 332 -21.11 -13.62 -22.47
N ARG A 333 -22.39 -13.45 -22.79
CA ARG A 333 -23.48 -14.22 -22.20
C ARG A 333 -24.26 -14.98 -23.26
N GLU A 334 -24.86 -16.09 -22.85
CA GLU A 334 -25.87 -16.77 -23.66
C GLU A 334 -27.22 -16.08 -23.48
N THR A 335 -27.79 -15.56 -24.57
CA THR A 335 -29.12 -14.97 -24.56
C THR A 335 -30.14 -15.96 -25.13
N LYS A 336 -31.43 -15.72 -24.90
CA LYS A 336 -32.51 -16.54 -25.51
C LYS A 336 -32.46 -16.55 -27.04
N ARG A 337 -31.80 -15.57 -27.66
CA ARG A 337 -31.73 -15.39 -29.12
C ARG A 337 -30.44 -15.91 -29.74
N GLY A 338 -29.51 -16.39 -28.93
CA GLY A 338 -28.21 -16.85 -29.37
C GLY A 338 -27.10 -16.40 -28.45
N MET A 339 -25.89 -16.87 -28.75
CA MET A 339 -24.68 -16.53 -28.04
C MET A 339 -24.18 -15.15 -28.47
N GLU A 340 -23.80 -14.31 -27.50
CA GLU A 340 -23.02 -13.11 -27.80
C GLU A 340 -21.60 -13.50 -28.22
N GLU A 341 -20.94 -12.67 -29.03
CA GLU A 341 -19.60 -12.97 -29.51
C GLU A 341 -18.70 -11.73 -29.41
N LEU A 342 -17.42 -11.95 -29.08
CA LEU A 342 -16.39 -10.91 -29.18
C LEU A 342 -15.77 -11.00 -30.58
N THR A 343 -15.81 -9.90 -31.31
CA THR A 343 -15.31 -9.82 -32.68
C THR A 343 -14.92 -8.40 -33.02
N SER A 344 -14.01 -8.24 -33.97
CA SER A 344 -13.69 -6.97 -34.62
C SER A 344 -14.67 -6.60 -35.74
N ASP A 345 -15.49 -7.56 -36.21
CA ASP A 345 -16.52 -7.32 -37.23
C ASP A 345 -17.81 -6.79 -36.60
N ILE A 346 -17.90 -5.46 -36.46
CA ILE A 346 -18.99 -4.78 -35.77
C ILE A 346 -19.85 -4.03 -36.80
N PRO A 347 -21.18 -4.24 -36.82
CA PRO A 347 -22.05 -3.61 -37.80
C PRO A 347 -22.09 -2.08 -37.62
N ASN A 348 -22.10 -1.34 -38.73
CA ASN A 348 -22.18 0.13 -38.78
C ASN A 348 -21.00 0.86 -38.11
N VAL A 349 -19.84 0.20 -37.99
CA VAL A 349 -18.60 0.80 -37.49
C VAL A 349 -17.59 0.86 -38.64
N SER A 350 -16.85 1.97 -38.75
CA SER A 350 -15.82 2.12 -39.78
C SER A 350 -14.60 1.26 -39.47
N GLU A 351 -13.87 0.83 -40.51
CA GLU A 351 -12.61 0.09 -40.36
C GLU A 351 -11.56 0.87 -39.55
N GLU A 352 -11.59 2.22 -39.61
CA GLU A 352 -10.70 3.05 -38.81
C GLU A 352 -10.95 2.93 -37.30
N ALA A 353 -12.21 2.71 -36.89
CA ALA A 353 -12.56 2.54 -35.48
C ALA A 353 -12.25 1.13 -34.96
N THR A 354 -12.12 0.13 -35.84
CA THR A 354 -11.75 -1.26 -35.48
C THR A 354 -10.28 -1.59 -35.72
N LYS A 355 -9.49 -0.66 -36.27
CA LYS A 355 -8.06 -0.85 -36.62
C LYS A 355 -7.17 -1.38 -35.49
N ASP A 356 -7.49 -1.02 -34.25
CA ASP A 356 -6.69 -1.38 -33.08
C ASP A 356 -7.22 -2.65 -32.39
N LEU A 357 -8.33 -3.24 -32.86
CA LEU A 357 -8.90 -4.50 -32.37
C LEU A 357 -8.20 -5.71 -33.00
N ASP A 358 -8.01 -6.76 -32.22
CA ASP A 358 -7.55 -8.05 -32.73
C ASP A 358 -8.72 -8.90 -33.27
N GLU A 359 -8.42 -10.12 -33.72
CA GLU A 359 -9.42 -11.09 -34.21
C GLU A 359 -10.51 -11.43 -33.18
N ASN A 360 -10.19 -11.31 -31.89
CA ASN A 360 -11.14 -11.53 -30.79
C ASN A 360 -11.88 -10.25 -30.39
N GLY A 361 -11.76 -9.17 -31.18
CA GLY A 361 -12.36 -7.88 -30.87
C GLY A 361 -11.75 -7.17 -29.67
N ILE A 362 -10.53 -7.50 -29.22
CA ILE A 362 -9.89 -6.87 -28.07
C ILE A 362 -8.78 -5.93 -28.53
N VAL A 363 -8.81 -4.70 -28.03
CA VAL A 363 -7.80 -3.69 -28.36
C VAL A 363 -6.37 -4.17 -28.09
N ARG A 364 -5.42 -3.81 -28.97
CA ARG A 364 -4.01 -4.21 -28.84
C ARG A 364 -3.29 -3.48 -27.70
N VAL A 365 -2.32 -4.17 -27.11
CA VAL A 365 -1.41 -3.58 -26.12
C VAL A 365 -0.56 -2.49 -26.77
N GLY A 366 -0.41 -1.35 -26.09
CA GLY A 366 0.29 -0.17 -26.58
C GLY A 366 -0.59 0.82 -27.36
N ALA A 367 -1.87 0.50 -27.63
CA ALA A 367 -2.80 1.44 -28.23
C ALA A 367 -3.05 2.65 -27.31
N ARG A 368 -3.06 3.85 -27.89
CA ARG A 368 -3.40 5.10 -27.19
C ARG A 368 -4.89 5.37 -27.36
N ILE A 369 -5.62 5.25 -26.27
CA ILE A 369 -7.07 5.37 -26.25
C ILE A 369 -7.49 6.82 -26.13
N GLN A 370 -8.41 7.22 -27.00
CA GLN A 370 -9.17 8.44 -26.93
C GLN A 370 -10.64 8.17 -26.57
N PRO A 371 -11.36 9.19 -26.08
CA PRO A 371 -12.79 9.08 -25.86
C PRO A 371 -13.55 8.60 -27.11
N GLY A 372 -14.40 7.58 -26.95
CA GLY A 372 -15.19 7.01 -28.05
C GLY A 372 -14.58 5.78 -28.72
N ASP A 373 -13.27 5.52 -28.55
CA ASP A 373 -12.61 4.34 -29.11
C ASP A 373 -13.21 3.03 -28.57
N ILE A 374 -13.23 1.99 -29.40
CA ILE A 374 -13.72 0.67 -28.99
C ILE A 374 -12.60 -0.07 -28.26
N LEU A 375 -12.86 -0.45 -27.01
CA LEU A 375 -11.91 -1.20 -26.18
C LEU A 375 -12.08 -2.70 -26.37
N ILE A 376 -13.34 -3.15 -26.36
CA ILE A 376 -13.72 -4.54 -26.54
C ILE A 376 -14.95 -4.58 -27.45
N GLY A 377 -14.78 -5.08 -28.66
CA GLY A 377 -15.83 -5.35 -29.64
C GLY A 377 -16.72 -6.51 -29.18
N LYS A 378 -18.02 -6.27 -29.13
CA LYS A 378 -19.02 -7.31 -28.82
C LYS A 378 -20.26 -7.12 -29.66
N ILE A 379 -20.76 -8.23 -30.20
CA ILE A 379 -22.03 -8.29 -30.92
C ILE A 379 -23.04 -9.12 -30.13
N THR A 380 -24.30 -8.65 -30.13
CA THR A 380 -25.42 -9.37 -29.52
C THR A 380 -26.46 -9.69 -30.59
N PRO A 381 -26.94 -10.94 -30.70
CA PRO A 381 -28.02 -11.31 -31.61
C PRO A 381 -29.28 -10.46 -31.38
N LYS A 382 -29.76 -9.81 -32.43
CA LYS A 382 -30.98 -9.00 -32.44
C LYS A 382 -32.11 -9.81 -33.08
N GLY A 383 -33.32 -9.69 -32.54
CA GLY A 383 -34.50 -10.24 -33.19
C GLY A 383 -35.02 -9.27 -34.24
N GLU A 384 -35.63 -9.78 -35.30
CA GLU A 384 -36.29 -8.95 -36.30
C GLU A 384 -37.38 -8.09 -35.64
N SER A 385 -37.22 -6.77 -35.76
CA SER A 385 -38.24 -5.79 -35.40
C SER A 385 -38.83 -5.26 -36.69
N ASP A 386 -40.17 -5.21 -36.79
CA ASP A 386 -40.83 -4.59 -37.93
C ASP A 386 -40.37 -3.13 -38.09
N PRO A 387 -39.63 -2.80 -39.17
CA PRO A 387 -39.19 -1.43 -39.39
C PRO A 387 -40.39 -0.53 -39.72
N SER A 388 -40.30 0.75 -39.37
CA SER A 388 -41.31 1.72 -39.75
C SER A 388 -41.40 1.85 -41.28
N PRO A 389 -42.49 2.38 -41.85
CA PRO A 389 -42.60 2.61 -43.29
C PRO A 389 -41.43 3.43 -43.87
N GLU A 390 -40.92 4.40 -43.11
CA GLU A 390 -39.77 5.22 -43.48
C GLU A 390 -38.47 4.40 -43.51
N GLU A 391 -38.22 3.57 -42.48
CA GLU A 391 -37.05 2.67 -42.47
C GLU A 391 -37.14 1.60 -43.57
N LYS A 392 -38.34 1.09 -43.87
CA LYS A 392 -38.58 0.16 -45.00
C LYS A 392 -38.21 0.81 -46.32
N LEU A 393 -38.63 2.05 -46.54
CA LEU A 393 -38.29 2.81 -47.75
C LEU A 393 -36.78 3.06 -47.85
N LEU A 394 -36.13 3.46 -46.75
CA LEU A 394 -34.68 3.67 -46.73
C LEU A 394 -33.90 2.39 -47.06
N ARG A 395 -34.29 1.24 -46.49
CA ARG A 395 -33.67 -0.06 -46.81
C ARG A 395 -33.88 -0.45 -48.28
N ALA A 396 -35.05 -0.15 -48.85
CA ALA A 396 -35.32 -0.42 -50.26
C ALA A 396 -34.48 0.46 -51.20
N ILE A 397 -34.14 1.69 -50.79
CA ILE A 397 -33.33 2.63 -51.57
C ILE A 397 -31.84 2.29 -51.47
N PHE A 398 -31.32 2.07 -50.26
CA PHE A 398 -29.87 1.87 -50.03
C PHE A 398 -29.42 0.41 -50.10
N GLY A 399 -30.35 -0.55 -50.11
CA GLY A 399 -30.03 -1.98 -50.15
C GLY A 399 -29.38 -2.51 -48.87
N ASP A 400 -29.32 -1.70 -47.81
CA ASP A 400 -28.77 -2.10 -46.52
C ASP A 400 -29.62 -3.21 -45.90
N LYS A 401 -29.05 -4.42 -45.88
CA LYS A 401 -29.60 -5.52 -45.08
C LYS A 401 -29.44 -5.14 -43.62
N ALA A 402 -30.53 -5.23 -42.85
CA ALA A 402 -30.42 -5.08 -41.41
C ALA A 402 -29.50 -6.17 -40.88
N GLY A 403 -28.44 -5.78 -40.17
CA GLY A 403 -27.62 -6.74 -39.45
C GLY A 403 -28.48 -7.46 -38.41
N ASP A 404 -28.41 -8.80 -38.40
CA ASP A 404 -29.05 -9.66 -37.39
C ASP A 404 -28.42 -9.51 -36.00
N VAL A 405 -27.42 -8.63 -35.88
CA VAL A 405 -26.62 -8.40 -34.69
C VAL A 405 -26.58 -6.91 -34.36
N LYS A 406 -26.46 -6.60 -33.07
CA LYS A 406 -26.35 -5.24 -32.53
C LYS A 406 -24.97 -5.04 -31.90
N ASP A 407 -24.39 -3.86 -32.10
CA ASP A 407 -23.21 -3.40 -31.36
C ASP A 407 -23.52 -3.28 -29.85
N ALA A 408 -22.83 -4.10 -29.06
CA ALA A 408 -22.83 -4.09 -27.59
C ALA A 408 -21.41 -3.92 -27.03
N SER A 409 -20.53 -3.31 -27.82
CA SER A 409 -19.11 -3.13 -27.53
C SER A 409 -18.87 -2.17 -26.37
N LEU A 410 -17.77 -2.40 -25.66
CA LEU A 410 -17.30 -1.50 -24.62
C LEU A 410 -16.48 -0.37 -25.24
N LYS A 411 -16.97 0.87 -25.12
CA LYS A 411 -16.32 2.08 -25.64
C LYS A 411 -15.67 2.89 -24.54
N ALA A 412 -14.62 3.62 -24.90
CA ALA A 412 -13.92 4.50 -24.00
C ALA A 412 -14.81 5.67 -23.55
N SER A 413 -14.87 5.93 -22.24
CA SER A 413 -15.69 7.01 -21.70
C SER A 413 -15.16 8.39 -22.11
N PRO A 414 -16.00 9.46 -22.06
CA PRO A 414 -15.61 10.82 -22.43
C PRO A 414 -14.33 11.35 -21.74
N SER A 415 -14.06 10.88 -20.52
CA SER A 415 -12.89 11.28 -19.72
C SER A 415 -11.72 10.27 -19.81
N LEU A 416 -11.88 9.17 -20.54
CA LEU A 416 -10.86 8.14 -20.64
C LEU A 416 -9.79 8.53 -21.66
N LYS A 417 -8.59 8.78 -21.17
CA LYS A 417 -7.36 8.92 -21.97
C LYS A 417 -6.26 8.10 -21.33
N GLY A 418 -5.59 7.26 -22.11
CA GLY A 418 -4.57 6.38 -21.56
C GLY A 418 -3.97 5.43 -22.58
N VAL A 419 -3.14 4.51 -22.10
CA VAL A 419 -2.49 3.49 -22.91
C VAL A 419 -2.89 2.11 -22.42
N ILE A 420 -3.22 1.21 -23.35
CA ILE A 420 -3.45 -0.20 -23.02
C ILE A 420 -2.13 -0.82 -22.59
N ILE A 421 -2.05 -1.32 -21.35
CA ILE A 421 -0.83 -1.96 -20.82
C ILE A 421 -0.91 -3.47 -20.82
N ASP A 422 -2.10 -4.04 -20.71
CA ASP A 422 -2.31 -5.48 -20.65
C ASP A 422 -3.74 -5.81 -21.08
N LYS A 423 -3.95 -7.03 -21.59
CA LYS A 423 -5.26 -7.59 -21.90
C LYS A 423 -5.31 -9.05 -21.52
N LYS A 424 -6.47 -9.50 -21.02
CA LYS A 424 -6.70 -10.89 -20.62
C LYS A 424 -8.03 -11.34 -21.18
N LEU A 425 -8.03 -12.51 -21.80
CA LEU A 425 -9.23 -13.19 -22.23
C LEU A 425 -9.40 -14.43 -21.36
N PHE A 426 -10.47 -14.45 -20.59
CA PHE A 426 -10.88 -15.61 -19.80
C PHE A 426 -11.98 -16.33 -20.57
N SER A 427 -11.86 -17.64 -20.69
CA SER A 427 -12.84 -18.44 -21.41
C SER A 427 -13.15 -19.71 -20.65
N ARG A 428 -14.44 -19.99 -20.50
CA ARG A 428 -14.87 -21.28 -20.00
C ARG A 428 -14.58 -22.32 -21.08
N VAL A 429 -13.91 -23.42 -20.72
CA VAL A 429 -13.62 -24.49 -21.67
C VAL A 429 -14.93 -25.19 -22.05
N ILE A 430 -15.43 -24.88 -23.25
CA ILE A 430 -16.51 -25.66 -23.87
C ILE A 430 -15.88 -26.93 -24.43
N LYS A 431 -16.08 -28.05 -23.71
CA LYS A 431 -15.45 -29.33 -24.04
C LYS A 431 -16.11 -30.00 -25.25
N ASN A 432 -15.61 -29.70 -26.44
CA ASN A 432 -15.91 -30.45 -27.66
C ASN A 432 -15.28 -31.86 -27.62
N ARG A 433 -15.79 -32.78 -28.45
CA ARG A 433 -15.35 -34.20 -28.45
C ARG A 433 -13.85 -34.33 -28.80
N SER A 434 -13.31 -33.44 -29.62
CA SER A 434 -11.90 -33.35 -29.99
C SER A 434 -11.01 -32.80 -28.87
N SER A 435 -11.42 -31.75 -28.16
CA SER A 435 -10.63 -31.18 -27.05
C SER A 435 -10.55 -32.13 -25.85
N LYS A 436 -11.63 -32.87 -25.54
CA LYS A 436 -11.60 -33.92 -24.50
C LYS A 436 -10.56 -35.01 -24.78
N LEU A 437 -10.34 -35.38 -26.05
CA LEU A 437 -9.35 -36.38 -26.45
C LEU A 437 -7.92 -35.84 -26.27
N ALA A 438 -7.69 -34.57 -26.62
CA ALA A 438 -6.40 -33.91 -26.42
C ALA A 438 -6.05 -33.75 -24.93
N ASP A 439 -7.00 -33.28 -24.11
CA ASP A 439 -6.81 -33.11 -22.66
C ASP A 439 -6.49 -34.44 -21.97
N LYS A 440 -7.21 -35.51 -22.35
CA LYS A 440 -7.00 -36.85 -21.81
C LYS A 440 -5.62 -37.43 -22.14
N ALA A 441 -4.99 -36.98 -23.22
CA ALA A 441 -3.63 -37.36 -23.60
C ALA A 441 -2.55 -36.48 -22.92
N LEU A 442 -2.90 -35.26 -22.50
CA LEU A 442 -1.99 -34.30 -21.85
C LEU A 442 -1.87 -34.52 -20.35
N LEU A 443 -2.96 -34.91 -19.67
CA LEU A 443 -2.95 -35.13 -18.21
C LEU A 443 -1.94 -36.20 -17.77
N PRO A 444 -1.85 -37.39 -18.41
CA PRO A 444 -0.85 -38.39 -18.03
C PRO A 444 0.58 -37.88 -18.21
N LYS A 445 0.87 -37.12 -19.28
CA LYS A 445 2.21 -36.56 -19.50
C LYS A 445 2.64 -35.60 -18.39
N ILE A 446 1.70 -34.82 -17.86
CA ILE A 446 1.96 -33.88 -16.77
C ILE A 446 2.19 -34.65 -15.46
N ASP A 447 1.47 -35.74 -15.25
CA ASP A 447 1.69 -36.65 -14.12
C ASP A 447 3.06 -37.33 -14.21
N ASP A 448 3.41 -37.89 -15.37
CA ASP A 448 4.71 -38.50 -15.62
C ASP A 448 5.86 -37.49 -15.40
N GLU A 449 5.70 -36.24 -15.84
CA GLU A 449 6.69 -35.17 -15.62
C GLU A 449 6.85 -34.85 -14.12
N PHE A 450 5.76 -34.82 -13.36
CA PHE A 450 5.79 -34.60 -11.92
C PHE A 450 6.42 -35.78 -11.18
N GLU A 451 6.02 -37.01 -11.48
CA GLU A 451 6.57 -38.23 -10.87
C GLU A 451 8.08 -38.33 -11.14
N SER A 452 8.53 -38.02 -12.36
CA SER A 452 9.96 -37.97 -12.69
C SER A 452 10.71 -36.95 -11.83
N LYS A 453 10.18 -35.72 -11.69
CA LYS A 453 10.82 -34.67 -10.88
C LYS A 453 10.86 -35.01 -9.39
N VAL A 454 9.79 -35.60 -8.87
CA VAL A 454 9.72 -36.05 -7.47
C VAL A 454 10.66 -37.22 -7.22
N ALA A 455 10.76 -38.18 -8.14
CA ALA A 455 11.68 -39.31 -8.02
C ALA A 455 13.14 -38.84 -8.02
N ASP A 456 13.50 -37.87 -8.87
CA ASP A 456 14.84 -37.28 -8.87
C ASP A 456 15.13 -36.51 -7.58
N LEU A 457 14.15 -35.72 -7.09
CA LEU A 457 14.27 -35.01 -5.82
C LEU A 457 14.46 -35.98 -4.64
N LYS A 458 13.69 -37.06 -4.61
CA LYS A 458 13.78 -38.11 -3.57
C LYS A 458 15.11 -38.85 -3.64
N ARG A 459 15.62 -39.15 -4.85
CA ARG A 459 16.94 -39.76 -5.03
C ARG A 459 18.07 -38.88 -4.46
N ILE A 460 17.99 -37.57 -4.67
CA ILE A 460 18.94 -36.60 -4.09
C ILE A 460 18.82 -36.59 -2.56
N LEU A 461 17.60 -36.58 -2.02
CA LEU A 461 17.35 -36.63 -0.57
C LEU A 461 17.97 -37.88 0.06
N VAL A 462 17.67 -39.07 -0.47
CA VAL A 462 18.19 -40.34 0.07
C VAL A 462 19.73 -40.34 0.05
N LYS A 463 20.34 -39.87 -1.03
CA LYS A 463 21.80 -39.75 -1.12
C LYS A 463 22.38 -38.85 -0.04
N LYS A 464 21.75 -37.69 0.23
CA LYS A 464 22.18 -36.76 1.28
C LYS A 464 21.97 -37.33 2.68
N LEU A 465 20.83 -37.98 2.94
CA LEU A 465 20.55 -38.65 4.21
C LEU A 465 21.54 -39.77 4.51
N MET A 466 21.93 -40.56 3.51
CA MET A 466 22.94 -41.61 3.67
C MET A 466 24.29 -41.06 4.13
N VAL A 467 24.71 -39.90 3.63
CA VAL A 467 25.95 -39.22 4.06
C VAL A 467 25.83 -38.74 5.50
N LEU A 468 24.70 -38.12 5.89
CA LEU A 468 24.51 -37.61 7.25
C LEU A 468 24.40 -38.73 8.31
N THR A 469 23.96 -39.90 7.89
CA THR A 469 23.72 -41.08 8.74
C THR A 469 24.84 -42.12 8.67
N GLU A 470 25.90 -41.85 7.88
CA GLU A 470 27.04 -42.74 7.74
C GLU A 470 27.76 -42.95 9.08
N GLY A 471 27.96 -44.21 9.48
CA GLY A 471 28.59 -44.56 10.74
C GLY A 471 27.73 -44.32 12.00
N LYS A 472 26.48 -43.84 11.85
CA LYS A 472 25.56 -43.59 12.96
C LYS A 472 24.53 -44.72 13.11
N VAL A 473 24.03 -44.88 14.33
CA VAL A 473 23.03 -45.88 14.70
C VAL A 473 21.71 -45.19 15.04
N SER A 474 20.60 -45.73 14.53
CA SER A 474 19.27 -45.19 14.78
C SER A 474 18.93 -45.19 16.27
N GLN A 475 18.42 -44.06 16.78
CA GLN A 475 17.86 -43.98 18.13
C GLN A 475 16.37 -44.35 18.20
N GLY A 476 15.77 -44.77 17.08
CA GLY A 476 14.36 -45.09 16.96
C GLY A 476 13.61 -43.96 16.27
N VAL A 477 13.51 -44.00 14.93
CA VAL A 477 12.75 -43.00 14.16
C VAL A 477 11.26 -43.31 14.31
N LYS A 478 10.48 -42.35 14.81
CA LYS A 478 9.06 -42.52 15.13
C LYS A 478 8.17 -41.70 14.22
N ASP A 479 6.96 -42.16 13.99
CA ASP A 479 5.89 -41.32 13.44
C ASP A 479 5.30 -40.39 14.52
N TYR A 480 4.42 -39.47 14.12
CA TYR A 480 3.71 -38.60 15.07
C TYR A 480 2.77 -39.35 16.04
N LEU A 481 2.44 -40.61 15.76
CA LEU A 481 1.62 -41.50 16.60
C LEU A 481 2.49 -42.33 17.58
N GLY A 482 3.81 -42.17 17.54
CA GLY A 482 4.76 -42.86 18.40
C GLY A 482 5.14 -44.27 17.93
N ALA A 483 4.71 -44.71 16.74
CA ALA A 483 5.11 -45.97 16.15
C ALA A 483 6.54 -45.87 15.59
N GLU A 484 7.41 -46.83 15.96
CA GLU A 484 8.78 -46.89 15.44
C GLU A 484 8.78 -47.39 13.99
N VAL A 485 9.28 -46.54 13.09
CA VAL A 485 9.42 -46.83 11.65
C VAL A 485 10.82 -47.36 11.34
N ILE A 486 11.84 -46.89 12.07
CA ILE A 486 13.19 -47.48 12.06
C ILE A 486 13.56 -47.85 13.49
N ALA A 487 13.78 -49.14 13.73
CA ALA A 487 14.08 -49.68 15.05
C ALA A 487 15.34 -49.04 15.68
N LYS A 488 15.29 -48.85 16.99
CA LYS A 488 16.46 -48.41 17.76
C LYS A 488 17.60 -49.43 17.67
N GLY A 489 18.80 -48.99 17.33
CA GLY A 489 19.97 -49.86 17.18
C GLY A 489 20.26 -50.35 15.76
N SER A 490 19.38 -50.08 14.78
CA SER A 490 19.62 -50.45 13.38
C SER A 490 20.57 -49.47 12.69
N LYS A 491 21.26 -49.96 11.64
CA LYS A 491 21.99 -49.11 10.70
C LYS A 491 21.02 -48.58 9.65
N PHE A 492 21.15 -47.33 9.28
CA PHE A 492 20.35 -46.73 8.21
C PHE A 492 20.71 -47.33 6.84
N SER A 493 19.71 -47.72 6.06
CA SER A 493 19.88 -48.17 4.68
C SER A 493 19.08 -47.31 3.69
N ALA A 494 19.52 -47.27 2.43
CA ALA A 494 18.83 -46.51 1.38
C ALA A 494 17.40 -47.01 1.15
N SER A 495 17.14 -48.32 1.33
CA SER A 495 15.81 -48.92 1.24
C SER A 495 14.88 -48.45 2.36
N ASP A 496 15.41 -48.21 3.57
CA ASP A 496 14.60 -47.69 4.67
C ASP A 496 14.10 -46.29 4.31
N PHE A 497 15.00 -45.41 3.85
CA PHE A 497 14.64 -44.04 3.44
C PHE A 497 13.70 -43.97 2.24
N ASP A 498 13.76 -44.92 1.31
CA ASP A 498 12.86 -44.91 0.16
C ASP A 498 11.43 -45.35 0.53
N SER A 499 11.27 -46.12 1.61
CA SER A 499 9.94 -46.52 2.11
C SER A 499 9.29 -45.49 3.04
N LEU A 500 10.05 -44.52 3.56
CA LEU A 500 9.60 -43.56 4.55
C LEU A 500 8.72 -42.45 3.94
N ASP A 501 7.63 -42.13 4.64
CA ASP A 501 6.84 -40.91 4.39
C ASP A 501 7.34 -39.77 5.26
N PHE A 502 8.19 -38.93 4.67
CA PHE A 502 8.80 -37.78 5.34
C PHE A 502 7.79 -36.74 5.86
N THR A 503 6.50 -36.79 5.48
CA THR A 503 5.48 -35.88 5.99
C THR A 503 4.85 -36.31 7.31
N ALA A 504 5.01 -37.58 7.70
CA ALA A 504 4.34 -38.19 8.85
C ALA A 504 5.32 -38.59 9.98
N ILE A 505 6.59 -38.21 9.88
CA ILE A 505 7.67 -38.65 10.77
C ILE A 505 8.14 -37.53 11.70
N GLN A 506 8.47 -37.88 12.95
CA GLN A 506 9.15 -36.99 13.89
C GLN A 506 10.59 -36.72 13.43
N LEU A 507 10.96 -35.44 13.34
CA LEU A 507 12.26 -35.02 12.79
C LEU A 507 13.36 -34.83 13.86
N SER A 508 13.11 -35.25 15.10
CA SER A 508 14.04 -35.15 16.22
C SER A 508 14.62 -36.52 16.59
N ASP A 509 15.82 -36.54 17.16
CA ASP A 509 16.43 -37.71 17.81
C ASP A 509 16.64 -38.94 16.90
N TRP A 510 17.03 -38.73 15.63
CA TRP A 510 17.32 -39.84 14.72
C TRP A 510 18.63 -40.55 15.08
N THR A 511 19.62 -39.79 15.55
CA THR A 511 20.97 -40.25 15.87
C THR A 511 21.42 -39.74 17.26
N ASN A 512 22.59 -40.18 17.72
CA ASN A 512 23.21 -39.70 18.97
C ASN A 512 23.94 -38.35 18.83
N ASP A 513 23.85 -37.70 17.67
CA ASP A 513 24.58 -36.48 17.36
C ASP A 513 23.60 -35.34 17.05
N ASP A 514 23.59 -34.33 17.91
CA ASP A 514 22.69 -33.18 17.83
C ASP A 514 22.88 -32.35 16.55
N HIS A 515 24.12 -32.21 16.06
CA HIS A 515 24.40 -31.44 14.84
C HIS A 515 23.83 -32.15 13.61
N ALA A 516 24.02 -33.47 13.50
CA ALA A 516 23.43 -34.23 12.41
C ALA A 516 21.92 -34.37 12.50
N ASN A 517 21.35 -34.46 13.69
CA ASN A 517 19.89 -34.38 13.87
C ASN A 517 19.35 -33.02 13.37
N GLY A 518 20.06 -31.92 13.66
CA GLY A 518 19.77 -30.60 13.10
C GLY A 518 19.79 -30.57 11.57
N MET A 519 20.86 -31.08 10.96
CA MET A 519 20.99 -31.14 9.49
C MET A 519 19.96 -32.05 8.83
N ILE A 520 19.65 -33.21 9.42
CA ILE A 520 18.62 -34.14 8.91
C ILE A 520 17.25 -33.45 8.93
N ARG A 521 16.92 -32.77 10.04
CA ARG A 521 15.67 -32.01 10.16
C ARG A 521 15.57 -30.94 9.08
N ASP A 522 16.61 -30.13 8.91
CA ASP A 522 16.60 -29.02 7.94
C ASP A 522 16.56 -29.54 6.48
N LEU A 523 17.27 -30.63 6.18
CA LEU A 523 17.22 -31.33 4.90
C LEU A 523 15.79 -31.83 4.58
N ILE A 524 15.13 -32.50 5.54
CA ILE A 524 13.77 -33.00 5.34
C ILE A 524 12.76 -31.85 5.17
N LEU A 525 12.88 -30.77 5.96
CA LEU A 525 12.03 -29.60 5.82
C LEU A 525 12.18 -28.94 4.44
N ASN A 526 13.41 -28.79 3.95
CA ASN A 526 13.68 -28.26 2.61
C ASN A 526 13.11 -29.16 1.51
N PHE A 527 13.19 -30.49 1.66
CA PHE A 527 12.57 -31.44 0.74
C PHE A 527 11.04 -31.30 0.73
N ILE A 528 10.38 -31.27 1.90
CA ILE A 528 8.93 -31.13 2.00
C ILE A 528 8.47 -29.82 1.36
N LYS A 529 9.20 -28.73 1.59
CA LYS A 529 8.93 -27.44 0.95
C LYS A 529 8.98 -27.56 -0.57
N LYS A 530 10.03 -28.17 -1.12
CA LYS A 530 10.18 -28.32 -2.57
C LYS A 530 9.16 -29.26 -3.20
N TYR A 531 8.83 -30.36 -2.52
CA TYR A 531 7.76 -31.27 -2.92
C TYR A 531 6.40 -30.54 -2.99
N LYS A 532 6.06 -29.75 -1.97
CA LYS A 532 4.81 -28.97 -1.94
C LYS A 532 4.74 -27.92 -3.05
N GLU A 533 5.86 -27.31 -3.43
CA GLU A 533 5.92 -26.39 -4.57
C GLU A 533 5.58 -27.11 -5.88
N LEU A 534 6.22 -28.26 -6.13
CA LEU A 534 5.95 -29.08 -7.33
C LEU A 534 4.50 -29.59 -7.37
N ASP A 535 3.95 -30.03 -6.23
CA ASP A 535 2.56 -30.48 -6.13
C ASP A 535 1.56 -29.32 -6.39
N ALA A 536 1.87 -28.12 -5.89
CA ALA A 536 1.06 -26.94 -6.18
C ALA A 536 1.09 -26.56 -7.67
N GLU A 537 2.25 -26.67 -8.34
CA GLU A 537 2.37 -26.46 -9.79
C GLU A 537 1.58 -27.51 -10.57
N LEU A 538 1.66 -28.79 -10.20
CA LEU A 538 0.91 -29.87 -10.80
C LEU A 538 -0.59 -29.60 -10.72
N LYS A 539 -1.09 -29.29 -9.52
CA LYS A 539 -2.51 -28.98 -9.27
C LYS A 539 -2.97 -27.80 -10.12
N ARG A 540 -2.16 -26.73 -10.22
CA ARG A 540 -2.47 -25.57 -11.07
C ARG A 540 -2.55 -25.93 -12.55
N LYS A 541 -1.58 -26.67 -13.08
CA LYS A 541 -1.57 -27.12 -14.48
C LYS A 541 -2.77 -28.01 -14.80
N LYS A 542 -3.07 -28.98 -13.93
CA LYS A 542 -4.24 -29.85 -14.06
C LYS A 542 -5.54 -29.07 -14.05
N PHE A 543 -5.71 -28.17 -13.07
CA PHE A 543 -6.90 -27.35 -12.93
C PHE A 543 -7.15 -26.47 -14.17
N ALA A 544 -6.10 -25.80 -14.68
CA ALA A 544 -6.18 -24.97 -15.88
C ALA A 544 -6.66 -25.75 -17.12
N ILE A 545 -6.23 -27.01 -17.29
CA ILE A 545 -6.66 -27.85 -18.42
C ILE A 545 -8.07 -28.40 -18.19
N THR A 546 -8.40 -28.83 -16.97
CA THR A 546 -9.66 -29.55 -16.71
C THR A 546 -10.88 -28.66 -16.57
N ILE A 547 -10.75 -27.54 -15.88
CA ILE A 547 -11.88 -26.65 -15.55
C ILE A 547 -11.79 -25.36 -16.38
N GLY A 548 -10.57 -24.95 -16.76
CA GLY A 548 -10.34 -23.65 -17.37
C GLY A 548 -10.49 -22.52 -16.35
N ASP A 549 -10.87 -21.34 -16.83
CA ASP A 549 -11.17 -20.22 -15.97
C ASP A 549 -12.56 -20.35 -15.33
N GLU A 550 -12.64 -20.11 -14.03
CA GLU A 550 -13.91 -20.10 -13.31
C GLU A 550 -14.65 -18.79 -13.59
N LEU A 551 -15.71 -18.87 -14.40
CA LEU A 551 -16.58 -17.74 -14.73
C LEU A 551 -17.96 -17.91 -14.07
N PRO A 552 -18.63 -16.81 -13.68
CA PRO A 552 -19.99 -16.87 -13.13
C PRO A 552 -20.97 -17.59 -14.07
N ALA A 553 -22.01 -18.19 -13.49
CA ALA A 553 -23.01 -18.92 -14.25
C ALA A 553 -23.66 -18.04 -15.34
N GLY A 554 -23.70 -18.56 -16.57
CA GLY A 554 -24.23 -17.85 -17.75
C GLY A 554 -23.22 -16.96 -18.49
N ILE A 555 -21.99 -16.82 -17.98
CA ILE A 555 -20.88 -16.16 -18.67
C ILE A 555 -20.00 -17.22 -19.32
N ILE A 556 -19.75 -17.06 -20.63
CA ILE A 556 -18.96 -18.00 -21.43
C ILE A 556 -17.53 -17.50 -21.58
N GLN A 557 -17.38 -16.20 -21.86
CA GLN A 557 -16.08 -15.53 -21.98
C GLN A 557 -16.13 -14.18 -21.27
N MET A 558 -14.97 -13.74 -20.80
CA MET A 558 -14.79 -12.42 -20.21
C MET A 558 -13.47 -11.85 -20.71
N ALA A 559 -13.55 -10.72 -21.42
CA ALA A 559 -12.38 -9.96 -21.80
C ALA A 559 -12.14 -8.85 -20.78
N LYS A 560 -10.87 -8.67 -20.39
CA LYS A 560 -10.40 -7.59 -19.53
C LYS A 560 -9.29 -6.82 -20.22
N VAL A 561 -9.36 -5.50 -20.14
CA VAL A 561 -8.31 -4.61 -20.62
C VAL A 561 -7.87 -3.68 -19.50
N TYR A 562 -6.56 -3.52 -19.36
CA TYR A 562 -5.93 -2.68 -18.35
C TYR A 562 -5.41 -1.42 -19.03
N ILE A 563 -5.83 -0.27 -18.53
CA ILE A 563 -5.50 1.03 -19.11
C ILE A 563 -4.74 1.85 -18.09
N ALA A 564 -3.50 2.23 -18.42
CA ALA A 564 -2.71 3.16 -17.62
C ALA A 564 -3.02 4.60 -18.01
N LYS A 565 -3.34 5.42 -17.02
CA LYS A 565 -3.61 6.85 -17.15
C LYS A 565 -2.54 7.63 -16.39
N LYS A 566 -1.87 8.54 -17.08
CA LYS A 566 -0.97 9.51 -16.45
C LYS A 566 -1.78 10.71 -16.00
N ARG A 567 -1.85 10.96 -14.70
CA ARG A 567 -2.66 12.03 -14.11
C ARG A 567 -1.76 13.09 -13.50
N LYS A 568 -1.59 14.20 -14.24
CA LYS A 568 -0.87 15.39 -13.77
C LYS A 568 -1.67 16.09 -12.67
N ILE A 569 -1.01 16.93 -11.88
CA ILE A 569 -1.72 17.83 -10.95
C ILE A 569 -2.35 18.97 -11.76
N GLY A 570 -3.59 19.33 -11.44
CA GLY A 570 -4.32 20.40 -12.12
C GLY A 570 -5.17 21.25 -11.19
N VAL A 571 -5.76 22.31 -11.74
CA VAL A 571 -6.73 23.15 -11.01
C VAL A 571 -7.93 22.30 -10.59
N GLY A 572 -8.34 22.41 -9.34
CA GLY A 572 -9.42 21.62 -8.73
C GLY A 572 -8.94 20.34 -8.03
N ASP A 573 -7.68 19.93 -8.23
CA ASP A 573 -7.12 18.80 -7.47
C ASP A 573 -6.85 19.18 -6.02
N LYS A 574 -6.97 18.18 -5.14
CA LYS A 574 -6.76 18.34 -3.71
C LYS A 574 -5.33 17.95 -3.30
N MET A 575 -4.68 18.82 -2.56
CA MET A 575 -3.40 18.59 -1.92
C MET A 575 -3.53 18.72 -0.40
N ALA A 576 -2.56 18.15 0.33
CA ALA A 576 -2.48 18.32 1.77
C ALA A 576 -1.02 18.21 2.26
N GLY A 577 -0.72 18.84 3.39
CA GLY A 577 0.45 18.48 4.20
C GLY A 577 0.09 17.43 5.25
N ARG A 578 1.07 17.07 6.10
CA ARG A 578 0.89 16.09 7.19
C ARG A 578 0.16 16.65 8.40
N HIS A 579 0.10 17.98 8.53
CA HIS A 579 -0.44 18.72 9.66
C HIS A 579 -1.94 19.05 9.53
N GLY A 580 -2.69 18.25 8.76
CA GLY A 580 -4.12 18.48 8.51
C GLY A 580 -4.45 19.74 7.69
N ASN A 581 -3.44 20.39 7.10
CA ASN A 581 -3.61 21.49 6.15
C ASN A 581 -3.97 20.93 4.77
N LYS A 582 -5.25 21.01 4.42
CA LYS A 582 -5.77 20.62 3.10
C LYS A 582 -6.02 21.85 2.25
N GLY A 583 -5.86 21.72 0.95
CA GLY A 583 -6.24 22.77 0.02
C GLY A 583 -6.53 22.27 -1.38
N ILE A 584 -7.20 23.12 -2.15
CA ILE A 584 -7.53 22.86 -3.55
C ILE A 584 -6.64 23.76 -4.41
N VAL A 585 -6.01 23.20 -5.44
CA VAL A 585 -5.25 24.00 -6.40
C VAL A 585 -6.22 24.93 -7.12
N SER A 586 -6.13 26.23 -6.88
CA SER A 586 -7.02 27.24 -7.50
C SER A 586 -6.45 27.77 -8.80
N ARG A 587 -5.13 27.92 -8.87
CA ARG A 587 -4.44 28.47 -10.03
C ARG A 587 -3.05 27.89 -10.17
N VAL A 588 -2.71 27.54 -11.42
CA VAL A 588 -1.33 27.30 -11.83
C VAL A 588 -0.80 28.59 -12.44
N VAL A 589 0.26 29.13 -11.86
CA VAL A 589 0.85 30.43 -12.22
C VAL A 589 2.18 30.18 -12.92
N ARG A 590 2.47 30.96 -13.95
CA ARG A 590 3.74 30.84 -14.69
C ARG A 590 4.92 31.11 -13.78
N GLN A 591 6.05 30.48 -14.07
CA GLN A 591 7.22 30.56 -13.20
C GLN A 591 7.71 32.00 -13.01
N GLU A 592 7.65 32.82 -14.06
CA GLU A 592 8.05 34.23 -14.05
C GLU A 592 7.13 35.13 -13.21
N ASP A 593 5.86 34.75 -13.02
CA ASP A 593 4.88 35.53 -12.27
C ASP A 593 4.86 35.15 -10.77
N MET A 594 5.59 34.09 -10.39
CA MET A 594 5.63 33.60 -9.00
C MET A 594 6.50 34.50 -8.12
N PRO A 595 6.16 34.67 -6.83
CA PRO A 595 7.08 35.26 -5.87
C PRO A 595 8.42 34.52 -5.87
N PHE A 596 9.52 35.27 -5.84
CA PHE A 596 10.86 34.71 -5.91
C PHE A 596 11.79 35.30 -4.85
N LEU A 597 12.80 34.51 -4.48
CA LEU A 597 13.85 34.86 -3.50
C LEU A 597 14.88 35.81 -4.12
N GLU A 598 15.72 36.44 -3.28
CA GLU A 598 16.77 37.36 -3.75
C GLU A 598 17.78 36.72 -4.73
N ASP A 599 17.94 35.39 -4.67
CA ASP A 599 18.78 34.60 -5.59
C ASP A 599 18.10 34.31 -6.95
N GLY A 600 16.87 34.79 -7.16
CA GLY A 600 16.07 34.56 -8.37
C GLY A 600 15.24 33.27 -8.33
N THR A 601 15.32 32.47 -7.28
CA THR A 601 14.57 31.20 -7.17
C THR A 601 13.09 31.45 -6.91
N PRO A 602 12.17 31.06 -7.80
CA PRO A 602 10.74 31.17 -7.56
C PRO A 602 10.26 30.09 -6.58
N VAL A 603 9.24 30.41 -5.79
CA VAL A 603 8.62 29.43 -4.89
C VAL A 603 7.77 28.43 -5.67
N ASP A 604 7.62 27.21 -5.15
CA ASP A 604 6.84 26.15 -5.79
C ASP A 604 5.34 26.30 -5.47
N ILE A 605 5.03 26.70 -4.23
CA ILE A 605 3.66 26.86 -3.72
C ILE A 605 3.55 28.15 -2.89
N VAL A 606 2.39 28.81 -2.97
CA VAL A 606 2.01 29.85 -2.01
C VAL A 606 0.81 29.41 -1.19
N LEU A 607 0.96 29.41 0.14
CA LEU A 607 -0.09 29.08 1.10
C LEU A 607 -0.54 30.32 1.88
N ASN A 608 -1.82 30.31 2.28
CA ASN A 608 -2.39 31.38 3.08
C ASN A 608 -1.90 31.29 4.54
N PRO A 609 -1.26 32.34 5.09
CA PRO A 609 -0.78 32.31 6.47
C PRO A 609 -1.92 32.34 7.49
N LEU A 610 -3.10 32.88 7.14
CA LEU A 610 -4.25 32.99 8.06
C LEU A 610 -4.84 31.63 8.46
N GLY A 611 -4.59 30.60 7.63
CA GLY A 611 -5.03 29.24 7.89
C GLY A 611 -4.29 28.54 9.03
N VAL A 612 -3.14 29.07 9.46
CA VAL A 612 -2.29 28.42 10.49
C VAL A 612 -2.78 28.77 11.91
N PRO A 613 -2.96 30.05 12.29
CA PRO A 613 -3.39 30.39 13.65
C PRO A 613 -4.81 29.92 13.97
N SER A 614 -5.72 30.04 13.00
CA SER A 614 -7.13 29.63 13.16
C SER A 614 -7.31 28.13 13.38
N ARG A 615 -6.37 27.32 12.90
CA ARG A 615 -6.40 25.85 12.98
C ARG A 615 -5.43 25.28 14.00
N MET A 616 -4.57 26.12 14.59
CA MET A 616 -3.57 25.75 15.59
C MET A 616 -2.71 24.55 15.17
N ASN A 617 -2.26 24.53 13.90
CA ASN A 617 -1.32 23.53 13.38
C ASN A 617 0.03 24.14 13.02
N ILE A 618 0.73 24.59 14.07
CA ILE A 618 1.98 25.34 13.96
C ILE A 618 3.11 24.43 13.49
N GLY A 619 3.01 23.10 13.71
CA GLY A 619 4.01 22.13 13.32
C GLY A 619 4.41 22.23 11.84
N GLN A 620 3.49 22.61 10.95
CA GLN A 620 3.78 22.79 9.51
C GLN A 620 4.83 23.89 9.23
N ILE A 621 4.88 24.92 10.08
CA ILE A 621 5.85 26.00 9.94
C ILE A 621 7.22 25.52 10.41
N PHE A 622 7.27 24.77 11.51
CA PHE A 622 8.52 24.17 12.01
C PHE A 622 9.09 23.15 11.02
N GLU A 623 8.23 22.32 10.44
CA GLU A 623 8.57 21.44 9.33
C GLU A 623 9.16 22.23 8.15
N ALA A 624 8.51 23.33 7.74
CA ALA A 624 8.97 24.17 6.64
C ALA A 624 10.36 24.77 6.88
N VAL A 625 10.60 25.28 8.10
CA VAL A 625 11.87 25.90 8.50
C VAL A 625 12.99 24.86 8.54
N LEU A 626 12.79 23.76 9.26
CA LEU A 626 13.79 22.70 9.39
C LEU A 626 14.04 21.99 8.05
N GLY A 627 12.99 21.80 7.25
CA GLY A 627 13.10 21.24 5.91
C GLY A 627 13.94 22.10 4.97
N ARG A 628 13.85 23.44 5.08
CA ARG A 628 14.70 24.35 4.28
C ARG A 628 16.16 24.25 4.69
N ALA A 629 16.45 24.21 6.00
CA ALA A 629 17.81 23.98 6.49
C ALA A 629 18.38 22.64 5.99
N GLY A 630 17.59 21.57 6.07
CA GLY A 630 17.99 20.23 5.62
C GLY A 630 18.26 20.17 4.12
N LYS A 631 17.41 20.81 3.31
CA LYS A 631 17.60 20.90 1.86
C LYS A 631 18.89 21.61 1.48
N ASN A 632 19.21 22.72 2.15
CA ASN A 632 20.42 23.50 1.90
C ASN A 632 21.70 22.76 2.31
N LEU A 633 21.65 22.01 3.40
CA LEU A 633 22.79 21.26 3.93
C LEU A 633 22.92 19.85 3.33
N GLY A 634 21.90 19.35 2.64
CA GLY A 634 21.86 17.98 2.12
C GLY A 634 21.67 16.92 3.21
N VAL A 635 21.02 17.27 4.32
CA VAL A 635 20.78 16.38 5.47
C VAL A 635 19.29 16.16 5.70
N LYS A 636 18.93 15.01 6.27
CA LYS A 636 17.58 14.68 6.73
C LYS A 636 17.54 14.70 8.26
N PHE A 637 16.39 15.04 8.80
CA PHE A 637 16.13 15.09 10.24
C PHE A 637 15.07 14.08 10.64
N ALA A 638 15.22 13.51 11.83
CA ALA A 638 14.16 12.77 12.50
C ALA A 638 13.73 13.57 13.73
N THR A 639 12.45 13.92 13.79
CA THR A 639 11.82 14.58 14.94
C THR A 639 10.66 13.71 15.43
N PRO A 640 10.93 12.71 16.29
CA PRO A 640 9.90 11.86 16.88
C PRO A 640 8.83 12.68 17.60
N ILE A 641 7.62 12.14 17.69
CA ILE A 641 6.51 12.84 18.37
C ILE A 641 6.78 12.94 19.88
N PHE A 642 6.51 14.11 20.48
CA PHE A 642 6.73 14.40 21.90
C PHE A 642 8.19 14.29 22.40
N ASP A 643 9.15 14.08 21.48
CA ASP A 643 10.60 14.05 21.71
C ASP A 643 11.31 14.63 20.48
N GLY A 644 10.75 15.74 19.98
CA GLY A 644 11.13 16.36 18.72
C GLY A 644 12.17 17.46 18.87
N ALA A 645 12.55 18.03 17.73
CA ALA A 645 13.48 19.17 17.69
C ALA A 645 12.88 20.40 18.38
N THR A 646 13.69 21.11 19.16
CA THR A 646 13.29 22.33 19.86
C THR A 646 13.44 23.57 18.98
N LEU A 647 12.86 24.69 19.40
CA LEU A 647 13.04 25.97 18.69
C LEU A 647 14.50 26.42 18.61
N ASP A 648 15.31 26.09 19.61
CA ASP A 648 16.74 26.40 19.62
C ASP A 648 17.49 25.56 18.58
N ASP A 649 17.13 24.28 18.43
CA ASP A 649 17.66 23.42 17.37
C ASP A 649 17.30 23.99 15.98
N LEU A 650 16.06 24.44 15.77
CA LEU A 650 15.65 25.07 14.52
C LEU A 650 16.51 26.30 14.19
N ASN A 651 16.81 27.13 15.19
CA ASN A 651 17.68 28.30 15.03
C ASN A 651 19.12 27.88 14.72
N GLU A 652 19.66 26.90 15.44
CA GLU A 652 21.02 26.39 15.20
C GLU A 652 21.18 25.83 13.78
N TRP A 653 20.22 25.03 13.31
CA TRP A 653 20.27 24.43 11.98
C TRP A 653 20.04 25.44 10.87
N THR A 654 19.20 26.46 11.09
CA THR A 654 19.06 27.57 10.12
C THR A 654 20.32 28.43 10.06
N ASP A 655 20.92 28.76 11.20
CA ASP A 655 22.20 29.49 11.28
C ASP A 655 23.31 28.70 10.56
N LYS A 656 23.41 27.37 10.79
CA LYS A 656 24.35 26.47 10.08
C LYS A 656 24.13 26.43 8.56
N ALA A 657 22.87 26.50 8.12
CA ALA A 657 22.50 26.50 6.71
C ALA A 657 22.69 27.86 6.02
N GLY A 658 23.13 28.90 6.75
CA GLY A 658 23.23 30.26 6.25
C GLY A 658 21.89 30.91 5.93
N LEU A 659 20.82 30.46 6.59
CA LEU A 659 19.46 30.94 6.40
C LEU A 659 19.07 31.91 7.52
N PRO A 660 18.21 32.90 7.27
CA PRO A 660 17.66 33.72 8.34
C PRO A 660 16.83 32.85 9.29
N ARG A 661 16.87 33.18 10.59
CA ARG A 661 16.07 32.49 11.61
C ARG A 661 14.59 32.44 11.23
N TYR A 662 13.95 31.30 11.48
CA TYR A 662 12.58 30.99 11.05
C TYR A 662 12.36 31.07 9.52
N CYS A 663 13.43 31.08 8.72
CA CYS A 663 13.38 31.27 7.28
C CYS A 663 12.55 32.48 6.85
N LYS A 664 12.54 33.54 7.67
CA LYS A 664 11.87 34.81 7.34
C LYS A 664 12.76 35.59 6.38
N THR A 665 12.32 35.69 5.13
CA THR A 665 13.06 36.35 4.06
C THR A 665 12.14 37.25 3.25
N TYR A 666 12.74 38.23 2.58
CA TYR A 666 12.02 39.03 1.61
C TYR A 666 11.87 38.25 0.31
N LEU A 667 10.75 38.51 -0.35
CA LEU A 667 10.41 38.01 -1.68
C LEU A 667 10.18 39.21 -2.61
N CYS A 668 10.28 38.98 -3.91
CA CYS A 668 9.90 39.93 -4.95
C CYS A 668 8.69 39.40 -5.73
N ASP A 669 7.78 40.30 -6.15
CA ASP A 669 6.66 39.97 -7.03
C ASP A 669 7.21 39.66 -8.43
N GLY A 670 6.97 38.45 -8.94
CA GLY A 670 7.39 38.06 -10.29
C GLY A 670 6.81 38.94 -11.42
N GLY A 671 5.61 39.51 -11.22
CA GLY A 671 4.95 40.34 -12.21
C GLY A 671 5.45 41.79 -12.29
N THR A 672 5.96 42.35 -11.18
CA THR A 672 6.46 43.74 -11.14
C THR A 672 7.98 43.83 -10.96
N GLY A 673 8.60 42.80 -10.40
CA GLY A 673 9.99 42.81 -9.95
C GLY A 673 10.21 43.55 -8.62
N GLU A 674 9.18 44.15 -8.03
CA GLU A 674 9.28 44.90 -6.80
C GLU A 674 9.29 43.97 -5.58
N ARG A 675 10.06 44.36 -4.55
CA ARG A 675 10.15 43.65 -3.29
C ARG A 675 8.89 43.87 -2.45
N PHE A 676 8.39 42.84 -1.78
CA PHE A 676 7.29 42.98 -0.82
C PHE A 676 7.72 43.78 0.42
N ASP A 677 6.79 44.57 0.98
CA ASP A 677 7.04 45.42 2.14
C ASP A 677 7.46 44.63 3.39
N GLN A 678 6.91 43.43 3.56
CA GLN A 678 7.14 42.57 4.73
C GLN A 678 7.79 41.24 4.32
N PRO A 679 8.72 40.71 5.15
CA PRO A 679 9.27 39.38 4.93
C PRO A 679 8.19 38.31 5.16
N ALA A 680 8.28 37.23 4.39
CA ALA A 680 7.44 36.05 4.54
C ALA A 680 8.27 34.88 5.04
N THR A 681 7.62 33.91 5.69
CA THR A 681 8.26 32.61 5.96
C THR A 681 8.31 31.81 4.67
N VAL A 682 9.52 31.43 4.25
CA VAL A 682 9.74 30.63 3.04
C VAL A 682 10.52 29.37 3.41
N GLY A 683 9.85 28.23 3.40
CA GLY A 683 10.41 26.98 3.89
C GLY A 683 10.16 25.81 2.93
N VAL A 684 10.67 24.62 3.26
CA VAL A 684 10.44 23.40 2.48
C VAL A 684 9.48 22.50 3.23
N THR A 685 8.26 22.36 2.73
CA THR A 685 7.20 21.55 3.35
C THR A 685 6.99 20.26 2.57
N TYR A 686 6.71 19.15 3.27
CA TYR A 686 6.38 17.89 2.64
C TYR A 686 4.90 17.83 2.23
N MET A 687 4.66 17.90 0.92
CA MET A 687 3.32 18.00 0.35
C MET A 687 2.87 16.70 -0.34
N LEU A 688 1.60 16.37 -0.15
CA LEU A 688 0.96 15.15 -0.62
C LEU A 688 -0.10 15.49 -1.68
N LYS A 689 -0.17 14.68 -2.74
CA LYS A 689 -1.31 14.66 -3.67
C LYS A 689 -2.33 13.63 -3.19
N LEU A 690 -3.57 14.04 -2.95
CA LEU A 690 -4.61 13.13 -2.48
C LEU A 690 -5.36 12.47 -3.65
N GLY A 691 -5.98 11.31 -3.42
CA GLY A 691 -6.81 10.59 -4.39
C GLY A 691 -8.12 11.29 -4.79
N HIS A 692 -8.23 12.60 -4.54
CA HIS A 692 -9.39 13.43 -4.82
C HIS A 692 -9.09 14.33 -6.03
N MET A 693 -9.12 13.74 -7.22
CA MET A 693 -8.84 14.45 -8.46
C MET A 693 -10.11 15.05 -9.06
N VAL A 694 -9.98 16.21 -9.71
CA VAL A 694 -11.11 16.93 -10.30
C VAL A 694 -11.77 16.15 -11.44
N GLU A 695 -10.96 15.45 -12.25
CA GLU A 695 -11.43 14.68 -13.41
C GLU A 695 -12.41 13.55 -13.01
N ASP A 696 -12.24 12.97 -11.82
CA ASP A 696 -13.15 11.95 -11.31
C ASP A 696 -14.47 12.55 -10.81
N LYS A 697 -14.44 13.81 -10.34
CA LYS A 697 -15.58 14.50 -9.73
C LYS A 697 -16.41 15.27 -10.73
N MET A 698 -15.83 15.72 -11.84
CA MET A 698 -16.56 16.41 -12.88
C MET A 698 -17.58 15.47 -13.53
N HIS A 699 -18.84 15.87 -13.53
CA HIS A 699 -19.96 15.15 -14.13
C HIS A 699 -20.98 16.15 -14.65
N ALA A 700 -21.44 15.94 -15.88
CA ALA A 700 -22.47 16.75 -16.50
C ALA A 700 -23.40 15.82 -17.29
N ARG A 701 -24.70 16.15 -17.29
CA ARG A 701 -25.73 15.41 -18.00
C ARG A 701 -26.69 16.39 -18.65
N SER A 702 -26.96 16.18 -19.93
CA SER A 702 -28.11 16.78 -20.63
C SER A 702 -29.30 15.80 -20.62
N ILE A 703 -29.19 14.70 -21.37
CA ILE A 703 -30.17 13.62 -21.46
C ILE A 703 -29.44 12.30 -21.22
N GLY A 704 -30.11 11.32 -20.61
CA GLY A 704 -29.50 10.04 -20.29
C GLY A 704 -30.55 8.98 -19.94
N PRO A 705 -30.15 7.81 -19.44
CA PRO A 705 -31.10 6.77 -19.08
C PRO A 705 -31.99 7.18 -17.91
N TYR A 706 -33.17 6.56 -17.88
CA TYR A 706 -34.22 6.76 -16.88
C TYR A 706 -34.54 5.43 -16.19
N SER A 707 -34.92 5.53 -14.91
CA SER A 707 -35.47 4.42 -14.16
C SER A 707 -36.81 4.01 -14.78
N LEU A 708 -36.98 2.72 -15.06
CA LEU A 708 -38.23 2.18 -15.60
C LEU A 708 -39.42 2.36 -14.64
N ILE A 709 -39.14 2.38 -13.33
CA ILE A 709 -40.18 2.45 -12.29
C ILE A 709 -40.60 3.90 -12.07
N THR A 710 -39.65 4.77 -11.73
CA THR A 710 -39.96 6.15 -11.32
C THR A 710 -39.98 7.13 -12.48
N GLN A 711 -39.53 6.72 -13.68
CA GLN A 711 -39.34 7.60 -14.84
C GLN A 711 -38.46 8.81 -14.53
N GLN A 712 -37.61 8.70 -13.51
CA GLN A 712 -36.61 9.71 -13.16
C GLN A 712 -35.27 9.38 -13.80
N PRO A 713 -34.41 10.38 -14.05
CA PRO A 713 -33.00 10.17 -14.31
C PRO A 713 -32.39 9.13 -13.36
N LEU A 714 -31.58 8.20 -13.88
CA LEU A 714 -30.79 7.33 -13.01
C LEU A 714 -29.85 8.14 -12.12
N GLY A 715 -29.35 7.53 -11.04
CA GLY A 715 -28.40 8.15 -10.11
C GLY A 715 -26.95 7.81 -10.42
N GLY A 716 -26.05 8.78 -10.22
CA GLY A 716 -24.60 8.55 -10.24
C GLY A 716 -23.92 8.61 -11.61
N LYS A 717 -22.64 8.98 -11.62
CA LYS A 717 -21.82 9.21 -12.83
C LYS A 717 -21.70 7.98 -13.73
N ALA A 718 -21.55 6.79 -13.14
CA ALA A 718 -21.37 5.53 -13.88
C ALA A 718 -22.56 5.17 -14.78
N GLN A 719 -23.77 5.62 -14.41
CA GLN A 719 -25.00 5.41 -15.18
C GLN A 719 -25.40 6.65 -16.00
N PHE A 720 -24.50 7.64 -16.11
CA PHE A 720 -24.82 8.95 -16.69
C PHE A 720 -26.06 9.58 -16.03
N GLY A 721 -26.11 9.48 -14.70
CA GLY A 721 -27.24 9.89 -13.86
C GLY A 721 -27.39 11.40 -13.68
N GLY A 722 -28.55 11.83 -13.19
CA GLY A 722 -28.82 13.23 -12.85
C GLY A 722 -28.38 13.59 -11.43
N GLN A 723 -28.20 14.89 -11.16
CA GLN A 723 -28.05 15.41 -9.80
C GLN A 723 -29.39 15.29 -9.07
N ARG A 724 -29.36 14.82 -7.82
CA ARG A 724 -30.57 14.81 -6.98
C ARG A 724 -30.88 16.25 -6.55
N PHE A 725 -32.04 16.73 -6.94
CA PHE A 725 -32.64 17.96 -6.41
C PHE A 725 -33.55 17.55 -5.25
N GLY A 726 -33.09 17.75 -4.03
CA GLY A 726 -33.76 17.32 -2.81
C GLY A 726 -34.74 18.36 -2.30
N GLU A 727 -35.30 18.09 -1.13
CA GLU A 727 -36.29 18.97 -0.50
C GLU A 727 -35.69 20.34 -0.19
N MET A 728 -34.48 20.38 0.39
CA MET A 728 -33.80 21.61 0.79
C MET A 728 -33.42 22.52 -0.38
N GLU A 729 -33.27 21.97 -1.59
CA GLU A 729 -33.04 22.79 -2.79
C GLU A 729 -34.34 23.34 -3.39
N VAL A 730 -35.50 22.82 -2.98
CA VAL A 730 -36.83 23.29 -3.41
C VAL A 730 -37.33 24.43 -2.52
N TRP A 731 -37.07 24.36 -1.21
CA TRP A 731 -37.32 25.45 -0.26
C TRP A 731 -36.45 26.66 -0.57
#